data_AF-A0A955NFA9-F1
#
_entry.id   AF-A0A955NFA9-F1
#
_cell.length_a   1.000
_cell.length_b   1.000
_cell.length_c   1.000
_cell.angle_alpha   90.00
_cell.angle_beta   90.00
_cell.angle_gamma   90.00
#
_symmetry.space_group_name_H-M   'P 1'
#
loop_
_entity.id
_entity.type
_entity.pdbx_description
1 polymer ?
#
loop_
_entity_poly.entity_id
_entity_poly.type
_entity_poly.pdbx_seq_one_letter_code
_entity_poly.pdbx_strand_id
1 'polypeptide(L)'
;WGELGLDACAHAPGKEPMKLQVGDEVYEKGLGHHANGEILVDLGGDCASFETSVGVQKQAQDQGSVIFKIRVDDEEVFDSGLMRESDPLKEIRIPVEGAFDLELIVEDGGDGITCDCANWINPVLTAASKEARARAERLRFDAAPYARMVTWDPERMDGARSNRVQEFARDEVFLESPVVYRGRGYEVPVWGEGTGCIGLQWAERRLLKKLAIHFSDRVDAPPADRIHVQYWAGESPWQGEWKPLEGAIEVEGPSIVLSWDAKDHPDLARKGTEKVRWIFPVSKQGSFVQQFDAWTQSHCETTDLRLEAAEGVTASTCEVLIYNGSIFPSNEIDPLQRILWRPSQPVLLRVLNTVPRPWKSDQTNLCFSFANGGCAVSVEDVKKNKSVFVRDAGIFVSLIDSEETLKSIDLATSGRRTILDQVRDAPDQTFNEAMEHVHNPIQDLGPMMLSLACDNRKFVAHRDGGIEFNRVDDLPGTIWGGQWKGSCWIRPSVRGLGEVTRRLDGGWTPLPVLAGEANGATYTQRTFVAPLGERRGESPWLFEKPLCVTEWRFENPTDSSVEVVFDLSFSVKDATPSLSPKEDKVWVEVEGKPLAFVRFGESSDLQVSNEGSTLSWRGDLDARSQIEIVCLTPGWEATPSELEEAPESDELANRTKEYWEGVLAPAMKVRIPDPFLENVIRASQVHCLLAARNDPSDGSIAAWIASDRYGPLESEAHSVILGMDRMGHEEFATRSLDYFIKQYNEAGYLTTGYTLMGTGWHLWTLAEHFDLRRNRAWLESVAPEVARVCEWISDQLEKTKRLDPSGRPLPEYGLMPPGVVADWNRFLYRFVFQAHYYAGLHDAAEALAEIGNSSASALLESASEFKSNILRAYRWSVARTPAFELRTGCWSSSDPSALYCFGPMGEVFPGEDGNRSWCYDVELGAHHLIPTGVIDPHSTEAEAMINHLEDFQFFQSGMGEYPRERNEADRFNLGGFAKVQPYYCRIADVYALRDEVKPFIRSYFNAIPTLLSREILSFWEHFHNIAAWNKTHETGWFLSQTRTMFLMERGGELWLAPFVTNNWLMDGMEVSIENAPTHFGPVDYRLISSVNQGFIDAIIEPPKRNPPESIVLRVRHPEGKPIKTVRVGDRDWKDFDREKETIRLTPGEKAIHVRVEY
;
A
#
# COMPACT_ATOMS: atom_id res chain seq x y z
N TRP A 1 18.43 -11.75 9.49
CA TRP A 1 18.80 -10.69 10.45
C TRP A 1 20.20 -10.19 10.14
N GLY A 2 20.47 -8.88 10.26
CA GLY A 2 21.82 -8.32 10.05
C GLY A 2 22.29 -8.22 8.60
N GLU A 3 23.56 -7.84 8.42
CA GLU A 3 24.31 -7.77 7.17
C GLU A 3 25.19 -9.02 7.00
N LEU A 4 25.44 -9.42 5.74
CA LEU A 4 26.40 -10.47 5.40
C LEU A 4 27.81 -10.05 5.85
N GLY A 5 28.43 -10.87 6.70
CA GLY A 5 29.83 -10.69 7.10
C GLY A 5 30.77 -11.27 6.05
N LEU A 6 31.62 -10.42 5.46
CA LEU A 6 32.75 -10.83 4.62
C LEU A 6 34.00 -10.88 5.50
N ASP A 7 34.63 -12.05 5.60
CA ASP A 7 35.76 -12.31 6.52
C ASP A 7 35.43 -12.03 8.00
N ALA A 8 34.15 -12.01 8.35
CA ALA A 8 33.61 -11.71 9.66
C ALA A 8 32.23 -12.36 9.85
N CYS A 9 31.71 -12.42 11.07
CA CYS A 9 30.36 -12.94 11.31
C CYS A 9 29.27 -11.97 10.84
N ALA A 10 28.03 -12.44 10.70
CA ALA A 10 26.87 -11.57 10.49
C ALA A 10 26.72 -10.57 11.66
N HIS A 11 26.31 -9.35 11.35
CA HIS A 11 26.21 -8.28 12.34
C HIS A 11 25.07 -7.31 12.04
N ALA A 12 24.60 -6.57 13.04
CA ALA A 12 23.63 -5.51 12.79
C ALA A 12 24.25 -4.34 11.99
N PRO A 13 23.47 -3.64 11.15
CA PRO A 13 23.94 -2.43 10.47
C PRO A 13 24.55 -1.41 11.44
N GLY A 14 25.71 -0.86 11.08
CA GLY A 14 26.42 0.13 11.89
C GLY A 14 27.10 -0.40 13.17
N LYS A 15 27.16 -1.73 13.37
CA LYS A 15 27.96 -2.37 14.43
C LYS A 15 29.25 -2.94 13.85
N GLU A 16 30.33 -2.90 14.63
CA GLU A 16 31.55 -3.63 14.28
C GLU A 16 31.29 -5.14 14.35
N PRO A 17 31.64 -5.91 13.31
CA PRO A 17 31.44 -7.35 13.30
C PRO A 17 32.43 -8.09 14.21
N MET A 18 32.00 -9.23 14.75
CA MET A 18 32.94 -10.17 15.39
C MET A 18 33.72 -10.93 14.31
N LYS A 19 34.89 -11.44 14.67
CA LYS A 19 35.65 -12.35 13.80
C LYS A 19 34.89 -13.67 13.62
N LEU A 20 35.09 -14.31 12.47
CA LEU A 20 34.61 -15.67 12.24
C LEU A 20 35.23 -16.61 13.27
N GLN A 21 34.40 -17.23 14.10
CA GLN A 21 34.86 -18.13 15.16
C GLN A 21 33.94 -19.33 15.27
N VAL A 22 34.50 -20.54 15.21
CA VAL A 22 33.79 -21.81 15.44
C VAL A 22 34.54 -22.55 16.55
N GLY A 23 33.84 -22.89 17.64
CA GLY A 23 34.49 -23.35 18.86
C GLY A 23 35.54 -22.36 19.36
N ASP A 24 36.76 -22.83 19.62
CA ASP A 24 37.86 -21.96 20.10
C ASP A 24 38.76 -21.43 18.97
N GLU A 25 38.48 -21.78 17.71
CA GLU A 25 39.28 -21.38 16.56
C GLU A 25 38.70 -20.15 15.85
N VAL A 26 39.58 -19.21 15.50
CA VAL A 26 39.26 -17.98 14.78
C VAL A 26 39.81 -18.06 13.35
N TYR A 27 39.00 -17.69 12.38
CA TYR A 27 39.33 -17.78 10.95
C TYR A 27 39.43 -16.39 10.32
N GLU A 28 40.35 -16.24 9.36
CA GLU A 28 40.57 -14.98 8.66
C GLU A 28 39.69 -14.80 7.42
N LYS A 29 39.18 -15.89 6.84
CA LYS A 29 38.44 -15.89 5.59
C LYS A 29 37.15 -16.69 5.70
N GLY A 30 36.06 -16.13 5.18
CA GLY A 30 34.77 -16.80 5.13
C GLY A 30 33.59 -15.86 4.95
N LEU A 31 32.39 -16.45 4.96
CA LEU A 31 31.12 -15.74 4.86
C LEU A 31 30.29 -16.05 6.11
N GLY A 32 29.90 -15.02 6.86
CA GLY A 32 29.04 -15.15 8.02
C GLY A 32 27.63 -14.61 7.73
N HIS A 33 26.59 -15.41 7.92
CA HIS A 33 25.20 -14.93 7.82
C HIS A 33 24.29 -15.59 8.86
N HIS A 34 23.05 -15.10 8.98
CA HIS A 34 22.10 -15.55 10.00
C HIS A 34 21.01 -16.44 9.39
N ALA A 35 20.48 -17.39 10.15
CA ALA A 35 19.33 -18.22 9.74
C ALA A 35 17.98 -17.48 9.91
N ASN A 36 16.96 -17.75 9.10
CA ASN A 36 17.07 -18.38 7.78
C ASN A 36 17.77 -17.43 6.81
N GLY A 37 18.66 -17.96 5.98
CA GLY A 37 19.37 -17.14 4.99
C GLY A 37 19.95 -17.97 3.86
N GLU A 38 20.16 -17.32 2.71
CA GLU A 38 20.68 -17.92 1.49
C GLU A 38 21.70 -16.97 0.83
N ILE A 39 22.76 -17.55 0.28
CA ILE A 39 23.72 -16.86 -0.58
C ILE A 39 23.77 -17.59 -1.92
N LEU A 40 23.37 -16.90 -3.00
CA LEU A 40 23.49 -17.40 -4.37
C LEU A 40 24.83 -16.95 -4.99
N VAL A 41 25.59 -17.91 -5.52
CA VAL A 41 26.87 -17.69 -6.19
C VAL A 41 26.77 -18.09 -7.66
N ASP A 42 26.95 -17.13 -8.55
CA ASP A 42 27.01 -17.34 -10.00
C ASP A 42 28.35 -17.99 -10.40
N LEU A 43 28.30 -19.28 -10.74
CA LEU A 43 29.44 -20.07 -11.20
C LEU A 43 29.71 -19.91 -12.69
N GLY A 44 28.68 -19.61 -13.50
CA GLY A 44 28.79 -19.40 -14.95
C GLY A 44 29.37 -20.58 -15.75
N GLY A 45 29.39 -21.80 -15.19
CA GLY A 45 30.06 -22.97 -15.77
C GLY A 45 31.59 -22.93 -15.72
N ASP A 46 32.18 -21.96 -14.99
CA ASP A 46 33.61 -21.68 -14.99
C ASP A 46 34.41 -22.41 -13.89
N CYS A 47 33.70 -23.11 -13.00
CA CYS A 47 34.24 -23.77 -11.81
C CYS A 47 34.14 -25.31 -11.87
N ALA A 48 35.06 -26.03 -11.22
CA ALA A 48 35.09 -27.50 -11.17
C ALA A 48 34.65 -28.09 -9.82
N SER A 49 35.03 -27.44 -8.72
CA SER A 49 34.65 -27.86 -7.37
C SER A 49 34.53 -26.67 -6.43
N PHE A 50 33.63 -26.80 -5.46
CA PHE A 50 33.48 -25.92 -4.31
C PHE A 50 33.97 -26.64 -3.06
N GLU A 51 34.92 -26.02 -2.36
CA GLU A 51 35.51 -26.53 -1.12
C GLU A 51 35.27 -25.49 -0.02
N THR A 52 34.73 -25.91 1.12
CA THR A 52 34.48 -25.03 2.25
C THR A 52 34.43 -25.82 3.54
N SER A 53 34.29 -25.13 4.65
CA SER A 53 34.05 -25.69 5.96
C SER A 53 32.91 -24.95 6.62
N VAL A 54 32.01 -25.64 7.32
CA VAL A 54 30.85 -24.98 7.96
C VAL A 54 30.87 -25.17 9.47
N GLY A 55 30.38 -24.17 10.19
CA GLY A 55 30.21 -24.22 11.63
C GLY A 55 29.40 -23.04 12.18
N VAL A 56 28.85 -23.23 13.37
CA VAL A 56 28.04 -22.20 14.05
C VAL A 56 28.97 -21.21 14.75
N GLN A 57 28.69 -19.91 14.60
CA GLN A 57 29.45 -18.84 15.22
C GLN A 57 29.37 -18.93 16.74
N LYS A 58 30.52 -18.91 17.42
CA LYS A 58 30.55 -18.85 18.88
C LYS A 58 29.99 -17.52 19.38
N GLN A 59 28.98 -17.59 20.24
CA GLN A 59 28.33 -16.46 20.90
C GLN A 59 28.38 -16.62 22.43
N ALA A 60 27.96 -15.58 23.15
CA ALA A 60 28.02 -15.57 24.61
C ALA A 60 27.01 -16.50 25.29
N GLN A 61 25.95 -16.90 24.58
CA GLN A 61 24.82 -17.64 25.15
C GLN A 61 24.81 -19.14 24.82
N ASP A 62 25.62 -19.61 23.87
CA ASP A 62 25.72 -21.03 23.45
C ASP A 62 24.36 -21.65 23.08
N GLN A 63 23.58 -20.92 22.28
CA GLN A 63 22.19 -21.26 21.92
C GLN A 63 22.00 -21.50 20.42
N GLY A 64 22.94 -21.08 19.58
CA GLY A 64 22.80 -21.17 18.13
C GLY A 64 22.66 -22.62 17.64
N SER A 65 21.68 -22.84 16.76
CA SER A 65 21.32 -24.14 16.23
C SER A 65 20.84 -24.00 14.78
N VAL A 66 21.59 -24.56 13.82
CA VAL A 66 21.34 -24.34 12.39
C VAL A 66 21.49 -25.61 11.57
N ILE A 67 20.94 -25.60 10.36
CA ILE A 67 21.14 -26.62 9.34
C ILE A 67 21.74 -25.95 8.10
N PHE A 68 22.94 -26.37 7.69
CA PHE A 68 23.58 -25.94 6.45
C PHE A 68 23.15 -26.85 5.29
N LYS A 69 22.75 -26.24 4.18
CA LYS A 69 22.45 -26.95 2.93
C LYS A 69 23.20 -26.32 1.76
N ILE A 70 23.55 -27.14 0.78
CA ILE A 70 24.10 -26.67 -0.50
C ILE A 70 23.27 -27.21 -1.65
N ARG A 71 22.88 -26.33 -2.56
CA ARG A 71 22.31 -26.71 -3.86
C ARG A 71 23.21 -26.30 -5.01
N VAL A 72 23.22 -27.12 -6.06
CA VAL A 72 23.93 -26.87 -7.31
C VAL A 72 22.91 -27.01 -8.44
N ASP A 73 22.66 -25.93 -9.17
CA ASP A 73 21.59 -25.84 -10.18
C ASP A 73 20.24 -26.42 -9.68
N ASP A 74 19.74 -25.89 -8.55
CA ASP A 74 18.53 -26.33 -7.82
C ASP A 74 18.55 -27.74 -7.20
N GLU A 75 19.61 -28.55 -7.42
CA GLU A 75 19.73 -29.88 -6.81
C GLU A 75 20.43 -29.82 -5.45
N GLU A 76 19.77 -30.31 -4.38
CA GLU A 76 20.41 -30.45 -3.06
C GLU A 76 21.49 -31.55 -3.11
N VAL A 77 22.73 -31.13 -2.86
CA VAL A 77 23.91 -32.00 -2.88
C VAL A 77 24.56 -32.16 -1.51
N PHE A 78 24.13 -31.37 -0.52
CA PHE A 78 24.62 -31.45 0.85
C PHE A 78 23.58 -30.99 1.87
N ASP A 79 23.50 -31.71 2.98
CA ASP A 79 22.78 -31.34 4.20
C ASP A 79 23.71 -31.65 5.41
N SER A 80 23.88 -30.69 6.32
CA SER A 80 24.72 -30.89 7.49
C SER A 80 24.10 -31.79 8.56
N GLY A 81 22.77 -31.87 8.61
CA GLY A 81 21.98 -32.12 9.81
C GLY A 81 21.99 -30.91 10.75
N LEU A 82 21.31 -31.03 11.89
CA LEU A 82 21.39 -30.04 12.97
C LEU A 82 22.85 -29.88 13.45
N MET A 83 23.34 -28.65 13.45
CA MET A 83 24.63 -28.26 14.02
C MET A 83 24.42 -27.22 15.12
N ARG A 84 25.20 -27.30 16.21
CA ARG A 84 25.20 -26.38 17.35
C ARG A 84 26.55 -25.69 17.50
N GLU A 85 26.60 -24.61 18.29
CA GLU A 85 27.83 -23.88 18.63
C GLU A 85 28.97 -24.76 19.18
N SER A 86 28.65 -25.86 19.86
CA SER A 86 29.63 -26.82 20.39
C SER A 86 30.15 -27.84 19.38
N ASP A 87 29.52 -27.96 18.21
CA ASP A 87 29.89 -28.97 17.22
C ASP A 87 31.19 -28.60 16.52
N PRO A 88 32.04 -29.59 16.18
CA PRO A 88 33.23 -29.33 15.39
C PRO A 88 32.85 -28.88 13.98
N LEU A 89 33.75 -28.12 13.37
CA LEU A 89 33.65 -27.68 12.00
C LEU A 89 33.56 -28.89 11.04
N LYS A 90 32.68 -28.78 10.03
CA LYS A 90 32.41 -29.84 9.04
C LYS A 90 32.97 -29.44 7.68
N GLU A 91 33.92 -30.22 7.16
CA GLU A 91 34.51 -30.00 5.85
C GLU A 91 33.57 -30.46 4.72
N ILE A 92 33.55 -29.69 3.63
CA ILE A 92 32.68 -29.92 2.48
C ILE A 92 33.49 -29.79 1.19
N ARG A 93 33.29 -30.75 0.28
CA ARG A 93 33.81 -30.70 -1.08
C ARG A 93 32.77 -31.21 -2.06
N ILE A 94 32.29 -30.33 -2.93
CA ILE A 94 31.22 -30.60 -3.89
C ILE A 94 31.75 -30.37 -5.32
N PRO A 95 31.60 -31.34 -6.24
CA PRO A 95 31.87 -31.10 -7.65
C PRO A 95 30.80 -30.15 -8.23
N VAL A 96 31.24 -29.14 -8.97
CA VAL A 96 30.37 -28.14 -9.62
C VAL A 96 30.72 -27.93 -11.09
N GLU A 97 31.43 -28.90 -11.72
CA GLU A 97 31.88 -28.76 -13.10
C GLU A 97 30.70 -28.66 -14.08
N GLY A 98 30.63 -27.52 -14.77
CA GLY A 98 29.56 -27.22 -15.72
C GLY A 98 28.28 -26.67 -15.07
N ALA A 99 28.24 -26.51 -13.75
CA ALA A 99 27.13 -25.89 -13.05
C ALA A 99 27.16 -24.36 -13.19
N PHE A 100 25.98 -23.74 -13.16
CA PHE A 100 25.82 -22.29 -13.29
C PHE A 100 25.57 -21.60 -11.96
N ASP A 101 24.90 -22.27 -11.02
CA ASP A 101 24.47 -21.69 -9.75
C ASP A 101 24.87 -22.58 -8.56
N LEU A 102 25.32 -21.93 -7.47
CA LEU A 102 25.62 -22.54 -6.19
C LEU A 102 24.91 -21.76 -5.08
N GLU A 103 23.98 -22.42 -4.38
CA GLU A 103 23.28 -21.84 -3.25
C GLU A 103 23.88 -22.35 -1.93
N LEU A 104 24.19 -21.42 -1.04
CA LEU A 104 24.63 -21.69 0.32
C LEU A 104 23.51 -21.29 1.28
N ILE A 105 22.83 -22.28 1.85
CA ILE A 105 21.59 -22.11 2.62
C ILE A 105 21.84 -22.44 4.09
N VAL A 106 21.26 -21.65 4.98
CA VAL A 106 21.20 -21.92 6.42
C VAL A 106 19.76 -21.81 6.89
N GLU A 107 19.25 -22.90 7.46
CA GLU A 107 17.93 -23.00 8.09
C GLU A 107 18.05 -23.03 9.63
N ASP A 108 16.99 -22.62 10.31
CA ASP A 108 16.75 -22.80 11.75
C ASP A 108 16.78 -24.30 12.12
N GLY A 109 17.42 -24.64 13.24
CA GLY A 109 17.42 -26.00 13.79
C GLY A 109 16.08 -26.45 14.38
N GLY A 110 15.07 -25.58 14.40
CA GLY A 110 13.70 -25.82 14.84
C GLY A 110 13.42 -25.37 16.28
N ASP A 111 14.34 -24.63 16.90
CA ASP A 111 14.21 -24.01 18.22
C ASP A 111 14.14 -22.47 18.18
N GLY A 112 14.03 -21.90 16.98
CA GLY A 112 13.90 -20.48 16.72
C GLY A 112 15.25 -19.82 16.49
N ILE A 113 15.27 -18.70 15.78
CA ILE A 113 16.50 -18.14 15.17
C ILE A 113 17.49 -17.46 16.14
N THR A 114 17.38 -17.67 17.45
CA THR A 114 18.21 -16.91 18.41
C THR A 114 19.65 -17.39 18.40
N CYS A 115 20.60 -16.48 18.15
CA CYS A 115 22.03 -16.78 18.05
C CYS A 115 22.45 -17.66 16.84
N ASP A 116 21.57 -17.82 15.85
CA ASP A 116 21.79 -18.62 14.64
C ASP A 116 22.68 -17.93 13.59
N CYS A 117 23.88 -17.52 14.02
CA CYS A 117 24.91 -17.04 13.12
C CYS A 117 25.71 -18.24 12.60
N ALA A 118 25.71 -18.43 11.30
CA ALA A 118 26.35 -19.51 10.58
C ALA A 118 27.54 -19.00 9.76
N ASN A 119 28.63 -19.77 9.77
CA ASN A 119 29.89 -19.41 9.11
C ASN A 119 30.26 -20.44 8.04
N TRP A 120 30.49 -19.95 6.83
CA TRP A 120 31.13 -20.66 5.72
C TRP A 120 32.62 -20.28 5.69
N ILE A 121 33.47 -21.13 6.24
CA ILE A 121 34.89 -20.92 6.48
C ILE A 121 35.73 -21.32 5.26
N ASN A 122 36.63 -20.43 4.84
CA ASN A 122 37.55 -20.64 3.71
C ASN A 122 36.88 -21.20 2.43
N PRO A 123 35.76 -20.62 1.93
CA PRO A 123 35.15 -21.08 0.71
C PRO A 123 36.08 -20.84 -0.50
N VAL A 124 36.29 -21.88 -1.30
CA VAL A 124 37.17 -21.88 -2.47
C VAL A 124 36.46 -22.51 -3.66
N LEU A 125 36.52 -21.84 -4.81
CA LEU A 125 36.12 -22.38 -6.11
C LEU A 125 37.36 -22.66 -6.96
N THR A 126 37.45 -23.85 -7.54
CA THR A 126 38.53 -24.22 -8.48
C THR A 126 38.08 -24.07 -9.93
N ALA A 127 38.99 -23.78 -10.85
CA ALA A 127 38.68 -23.60 -12.28
C ALA A 127 38.19 -24.88 -12.98
N ALA A 128 37.19 -24.76 -13.85
CA ALA A 128 36.71 -25.79 -14.77
C ALA A 128 37.70 -26.10 -15.90
N SER A 129 37.51 -27.26 -16.56
CA SER A 129 38.21 -27.59 -17.81
C SER A 129 37.89 -26.61 -18.93
N LYS A 130 38.77 -26.51 -19.94
CA LYS A 130 38.54 -25.64 -21.10
C LYS A 130 37.30 -26.05 -21.89
N GLU A 131 37.06 -27.35 -21.96
CA GLU A 131 35.91 -27.95 -22.65
C GLU A 131 34.60 -27.58 -21.95
N ALA A 132 34.54 -27.65 -20.61
CA ALA A 132 33.38 -27.24 -19.83
C ALA A 132 33.07 -25.75 -20.01
N ARG A 133 34.08 -24.88 -19.93
CA ARG A 133 33.93 -23.43 -20.16
C ARG A 133 33.43 -23.12 -21.57
N ALA A 134 33.97 -23.79 -22.58
CA ALA A 134 33.54 -23.60 -23.97
C ALA A 134 32.10 -24.08 -24.21
N ARG A 135 31.61 -25.07 -23.43
CA ARG A 135 30.20 -25.49 -23.44
C ARG A 135 29.32 -24.44 -22.76
N ALA A 136 29.72 -23.95 -21.58
CA ALA A 136 28.97 -22.95 -20.82
C ALA A 136 28.79 -21.64 -21.61
N GLU A 137 29.84 -21.18 -22.32
CA GLU A 137 29.77 -19.98 -23.16
C GLU A 137 28.69 -20.08 -24.25
N ARG A 138 28.41 -21.29 -24.78
CA ARG A 138 27.36 -21.49 -25.80
C ARG A 138 25.94 -21.47 -25.24
N LEU A 139 25.80 -21.60 -23.93
CA LEU A 139 24.51 -21.61 -23.23
C LEU A 139 24.16 -20.23 -22.67
N ARG A 140 25.03 -19.22 -22.73
CA ARG A 140 24.73 -17.90 -22.19
C ARG A 140 23.54 -17.24 -22.88
N PHE A 141 22.70 -16.59 -22.10
CA PHE A 141 21.57 -15.81 -22.62
C PHE A 141 22.04 -14.46 -23.16
N ASP A 142 21.60 -14.13 -24.38
CA ASP A 142 21.81 -12.82 -24.98
C ASP A 142 20.51 -11.99 -24.88
N ALA A 143 20.57 -10.91 -24.11
CA ALA A 143 19.43 -10.02 -23.88
C ALA A 143 19.28 -8.93 -24.96
N ALA A 144 20.26 -8.73 -25.86
CA ALA A 144 20.23 -7.65 -26.84
C ALA A 144 19.00 -7.67 -27.77
N PRO A 145 18.52 -8.84 -28.26
CA PRO A 145 17.34 -8.90 -29.13
C PRO A 145 16.04 -8.37 -28.50
N TYR A 146 15.98 -8.33 -27.16
CA TYR A 146 14.79 -7.91 -26.40
C TYR A 146 14.88 -6.46 -25.92
N ALA A 147 15.97 -5.76 -26.24
CA ALA A 147 16.11 -4.34 -25.98
C ALA A 147 15.45 -3.48 -27.07
N ARG A 148 15.05 -2.26 -26.69
CA ARG A 148 14.80 -1.19 -27.65
C ARG A 148 16.14 -0.63 -28.13
N MET A 149 16.24 -0.44 -29.46
CA MET A 149 17.38 0.24 -30.07
C MET A 149 17.18 1.76 -30.03
N VAL A 150 18.05 2.45 -29.31
CA VAL A 150 17.89 3.88 -29.04
C VAL A 150 19.24 4.62 -29.08
N THR A 151 19.19 5.95 -29.17
CA THR A 151 20.33 6.85 -29.05
C THR A 151 20.07 7.87 -27.93
N TRP A 152 21.16 8.40 -27.36
CA TRP A 152 21.15 9.50 -26.42
C TRP A 152 22.14 10.57 -26.86
N ASP A 153 22.00 11.79 -26.35
CA ASP A 153 23.07 12.78 -26.39
C ASP A 153 24.29 12.23 -25.62
N PRO A 154 25.45 11.99 -26.27
CA PRO A 154 26.62 11.44 -25.63
C PRO A 154 27.25 12.37 -24.58
N GLU A 155 26.95 13.68 -24.61
CA GLU A 155 27.45 14.65 -23.63
C GLU A 155 26.60 14.70 -22.36
N ARG A 156 25.32 14.31 -22.44
CA ARG A 156 24.44 14.22 -21.26
C ARG A 156 24.79 12.99 -20.43
N MET A 157 25.20 13.22 -19.19
CA MET A 157 25.60 12.18 -18.23
C MET A 157 24.55 11.94 -17.14
N ASP A 158 23.69 12.92 -16.88
CA ASP A 158 22.64 12.91 -15.85
C ASP A 158 21.24 12.56 -16.40
N GLY A 159 20.37 12.11 -15.50
CA GLY A 159 18.98 11.78 -15.77
C GLY A 159 18.06 12.98 -15.89
N ALA A 160 16.77 12.75 -15.66
CA ALA A 160 15.79 13.82 -15.51
C ALA A 160 16.13 14.66 -14.27
N ARG A 161 15.93 15.98 -14.37
CA ARG A 161 16.20 16.91 -13.26
C ARG A 161 15.00 17.04 -12.34
N SER A 162 13.81 16.69 -12.83
CA SER A 162 12.58 16.60 -12.04
C SER A 162 12.72 15.56 -10.94
N ASN A 163 12.23 15.91 -9.75
CA ASN A 163 12.08 15.00 -8.63
C ASN A 163 10.61 14.60 -8.45
N ARG A 164 10.30 13.85 -7.39
CA ARG A 164 8.94 13.35 -7.08
C ARG A 164 7.85 14.43 -6.93
N VAL A 165 8.19 15.71 -6.79
CA VAL A 165 7.26 16.83 -6.62
C VAL A 165 7.31 17.87 -7.73
N GLN A 166 7.99 17.56 -8.84
CA GLN A 166 8.12 18.45 -9.98
C GLN A 166 7.64 17.76 -11.25
N GLU A 167 6.91 18.48 -12.09
CA GLU A 167 6.54 17.95 -13.41
C GLU A 167 7.78 17.70 -14.27
N PHE A 168 7.66 16.77 -15.23
CA PHE A 168 8.70 16.56 -16.22
C PHE A 168 8.71 17.68 -17.25
N ALA A 169 9.89 18.19 -17.58
CA ALA A 169 10.07 18.97 -18.81
C ALA A 169 9.85 18.05 -20.03
N ARG A 170 9.30 18.60 -21.13
CA ARG A 170 8.91 17.82 -22.33
C ARG A 170 10.10 17.05 -22.92
N ASP A 171 11.28 17.64 -22.91
CA ASP A 171 12.55 17.07 -23.39
C ASP A 171 13.23 16.13 -22.37
N GLU A 172 12.67 16.00 -21.16
CA GLU A 172 13.15 15.08 -20.12
C GLU A 172 12.26 13.86 -19.93
N VAL A 173 11.03 13.86 -20.45
CA VAL A 173 10.16 12.66 -20.47
C VAL A 173 10.82 11.53 -21.25
N PHE A 174 11.48 11.87 -22.36
CA PHE A 174 12.24 10.94 -23.18
C PHE A 174 13.64 11.47 -23.38
N LEU A 175 14.61 10.87 -22.69
CA LEU A 175 16.03 11.19 -22.85
C LEU A 175 16.62 10.48 -24.06
N GLU A 176 15.92 9.46 -24.54
CA GLU A 176 16.29 8.60 -25.66
C GLU A 176 15.47 8.91 -26.91
N SER A 177 16.05 8.63 -28.08
CA SER A 177 15.35 8.61 -29.37
C SER A 177 15.45 7.24 -30.03
N PRO A 178 14.39 6.72 -30.67
CA PRO A 178 14.44 5.45 -31.39
C PRO A 178 15.38 5.53 -32.60
N VAL A 179 16.13 4.45 -32.84
CA VAL A 179 17.01 4.34 -34.02
C VAL A 179 16.32 3.51 -35.11
N VAL A 180 16.47 3.93 -36.36
CA VAL A 180 15.82 3.31 -37.52
C VAL A 180 16.74 2.30 -38.19
N TYR A 181 16.23 1.10 -38.47
CA TYR A 181 16.90 0.10 -39.29
C TYR A 181 16.73 0.43 -40.79
N ARG A 182 17.83 0.47 -41.56
CA ARG A 182 17.82 0.84 -42.99
C ARG A 182 18.30 -0.27 -43.93
N GLY A 183 17.79 -1.49 -43.77
CA GLY A 183 18.05 -2.62 -44.66
C GLY A 183 19.46 -3.24 -44.52
N ARG A 184 20.50 -2.41 -44.42
CA ARG A 184 21.90 -2.82 -44.19
C ARG A 184 22.32 -2.86 -42.72
N GLY A 185 21.53 -2.28 -41.83
CA GLY A 185 21.84 -2.11 -40.40
C GLY A 185 21.09 -0.92 -39.78
N TYR A 186 21.24 -0.74 -38.48
CA TYR A 186 20.85 0.47 -37.76
C TYR A 186 21.83 1.60 -38.10
N GLU A 187 21.31 2.70 -38.63
CA GLU A 187 22.12 3.88 -38.91
C GLU A 187 22.49 4.57 -37.60
N VAL A 188 23.79 4.73 -37.31
CA VAL A 188 24.26 5.36 -36.07
C VAL A 188 24.00 6.87 -36.12
N PRO A 189 23.18 7.42 -35.21
CA PRO A 189 22.95 8.86 -35.14
C PRO A 189 24.23 9.61 -34.77
N VAL A 190 24.45 10.76 -35.42
CA VAL A 190 25.65 11.59 -35.26
C VAL A 190 25.32 12.85 -34.47
N TRP A 191 26.14 13.14 -33.46
CA TRP A 191 26.09 14.28 -32.57
C TRP A 191 27.34 15.15 -32.75
N GLY A 192 27.17 16.48 -32.67
CA GLY A 192 28.27 17.45 -32.76
C GLY A 192 29.18 17.26 -33.98
N GLU A 193 30.50 17.31 -33.77
CA GLU A 193 31.52 17.19 -34.83
C GLU A 193 31.85 15.74 -35.24
N GLY A 194 30.85 14.85 -35.25
CA GLY A 194 31.01 13.48 -35.78
C GLY A 194 31.01 12.35 -34.73
N THR A 195 30.53 12.61 -33.51
CA THR A 195 30.40 11.59 -32.46
C THR A 195 29.13 10.79 -32.64
N GLY A 196 29.24 9.48 -32.81
CA GLY A 196 28.13 8.55 -32.84
C GLY A 196 27.74 8.08 -31.45
N CYS A 197 26.45 7.89 -31.23
CA CYS A 197 25.90 7.29 -30.02
C CYS A 197 24.78 6.32 -30.41
N ILE A 198 24.82 5.10 -29.90
CA ILE A 198 23.77 4.08 -30.08
C ILE A 198 23.82 3.11 -28.91
N GLY A 199 22.68 2.54 -28.53
CA GLY A 199 22.66 1.54 -27.48
C GLY A 199 21.31 0.86 -27.27
N LEU A 200 21.24 0.15 -26.15
CA LEU A 200 20.18 -0.78 -25.80
C LEU A 200 19.47 -0.28 -24.53
N GLN A 201 18.14 -0.36 -24.52
CA GLN A 201 17.32 -0.12 -23.33
C GLN A 201 16.30 -1.25 -23.13
N TRP A 202 16.28 -1.84 -21.94
CA TRP A 202 15.36 -2.91 -21.54
C TRP A 202 14.23 -2.38 -20.65
N ALA A 203 13.18 -3.20 -20.48
CA ALA A 203 12.12 -2.93 -19.52
C ALA A 203 12.57 -3.21 -18.07
N GLU A 204 13.34 -4.28 -17.87
CA GLU A 204 13.90 -4.71 -16.59
C GLU A 204 15.42 -4.56 -16.54
N ARG A 205 15.97 -4.51 -15.32
CA ARG A 205 17.43 -4.48 -15.11
C ARG A 205 18.08 -5.78 -15.56
N ARG A 206 19.18 -5.67 -16.30
CA ARG A 206 19.99 -6.78 -16.78
C ARG A 206 21.30 -6.88 -16.02
N LEU A 207 21.61 -8.07 -15.50
CA LEU A 207 22.89 -8.40 -14.88
C LEU A 207 23.88 -8.80 -15.99
N LEU A 208 24.49 -7.80 -16.62
CA LEU A 208 25.37 -7.98 -17.77
C LEU A 208 26.75 -8.53 -17.37
N LYS A 209 27.34 -9.36 -18.23
CA LYS A 209 28.73 -9.89 -18.09
C LYS A 209 29.63 -9.52 -19.26
N LYS A 210 29.05 -9.38 -20.46
CA LYS A 210 29.78 -9.16 -21.70
C LYS A 210 28.90 -8.44 -22.70
N LEU A 211 29.50 -7.59 -23.54
CA LEU A 211 28.80 -6.81 -24.54
C LEU A 211 29.54 -6.90 -25.88
N ALA A 212 28.83 -6.92 -27.00
CA ALA A 212 29.41 -6.79 -28.32
C ALA A 212 28.60 -5.88 -29.24
N ILE A 213 29.30 -5.25 -30.18
CA ILE A 213 28.72 -4.45 -31.26
C ILE A 213 29.29 -4.93 -32.58
N HIS A 214 28.40 -5.25 -33.53
CA HIS A 214 28.75 -5.79 -34.84
C HIS A 214 28.41 -4.78 -35.93
N PHE A 215 29.44 -4.21 -36.55
CA PHE A 215 29.27 -3.27 -37.64
C PHE A 215 28.96 -3.98 -38.97
N SER A 216 28.31 -3.28 -39.89
CA SER A 216 27.90 -3.85 -41.19
C SER A 216 29.09 -4.10 -42.11
N ASP A 217 30.13 -3.28 -41.99
CA ASP A 217 31.42 -3.43 -42.68
C ASP A 217 32.57 -2.98 -41.75
N ARG A 218 33.80 -3.44 -42.03
CA ARG A 218 34.99 -3.02 -41.29
C ARG A 218 35.23 -1.51 -41.37
N VAL A 219 34.81 -0.84 -42.45
CA VAL A 219 34.92 0.63 -42.59
C VAL A 219 34.01 1.40 -41.63
N ASP A 220 32.92 0.79 -41.18
CA ASP A 220 31.97 1.39 -40.25
C ASP A 220 32.47 1.34 -38.78
N ALA A 221 33.39 0.39 -38.49
CA ALA A 221 33.91 0.14 -37.15
C ALA A 221 35.03 1.12 -36.76
N PRO A 222 34.93 1.80 -35.60
CA PRO A 222 35.99 2.67 -35.10
C PRO A 222 37.22 1.87 -34.61
N PRO A 223 38.38 2.52 -34.44
CA PRO A 223 39.49 1.95 -33.67
C PRO A 223 39.06 1.61 -32.22
N ALA A 224 39.60 0.52 -31.67
CA ALA A 224 39.25 0.00 -30.34
C ALA A 224 39.45 1.01 -29.20
N ASP A 225 40.48 1.85 -29.31
CA ASP A 225 40.83 2.89 -28.34
C ASP A 225 39.93 4.13 -28.42
N ARG A 226 39.00 4.16 -29.39
CA ARG A 226 38.08 5.29 -29.64
C ARG A 226 36.62 4.93 -29.47
N ILE A 227 36.31 3.72 -29.01
CA ILE A 227 34.97 3.32 -28.63
C ILE A 227 34.88 3.26 -27.11
N HIS A 228 33.90 3.96 -26.57
CA HIS A 228 33.62 4.01 -25.14
C HIS A 228 32.26 3.41 -24.89
N VAL A 229 32.16 2.56 -23.87
CA VAL A 229 30.89 1.98 -23.44
C VAL A 229 30.52 2.58 -22.10
N GLN A 230 29.24 2.89 -21.92
CA GLN A 230 28.71 3.38 -20.67
C GLN A 230 27.48 2.56 -20.28
N TYR A 231 27.31 2.34 -18.99
CA TYR A 231 26.09 1.76 -18.41
C TYR A 231 25.37 2.79 -17.54
N TRP A 232 24.08 2.59 -17.33
CA TRP A 232 23.30 3.44 -16.45
C TRP A 232 23.29 2.93 -15.03
N ALA A 233 23.72 3.77 -14.09
CA ALA A 233 23.65 3.52 -12.66
C ALA A 233 22.54 4.40 -12.06
N GLY A 234 21.44 3.79 -11.62
CA GLY A 234 20.27 4.56 -11.21
C GLY A 234 19.10 3.75 -10.65
N GLU A 235 18.14 4.47 -10.07
CA GLU A 235 16.87 3.91 -9.57
C GLU A 235 15.92 3.55 -10.71
N SER A 236 15.93 4.28 -11.82
CA SER A 236 15.06 4.05 -12.98
C SER A 236 15.74 4.52 -14.28
N PRO A 237 15.16 4.30 -15.47
CA PRO A 237 15.71 4.83 -16.72
C PRO A 237 15.84 6.37 -16.77
N TRP A 238 15.16 7.07 -15.86
CA TRP A 238 15.18 8.53 -15.73
C TRP A 238 16.00 9.03 -14.53
N GLN A 239 16.13 8.23 -13.46
CA GLN A 239 16.83 8.62 -12.24
C GLN A 239 18.18 7.91 -12.14
N GLY A 240 19.26 8.62 -12.40
CA GLY A 240 20.61 8.07 -12.35
C GLY A 240 21.62 8.86 -13.15
N GLU A 241 22.75 8.22 -13.41
CA GLU A 241 23.84 8.77 -14.19
C GLU A 241 24.50 7.69 -15.06
N TRP A 242 25.08 8.13 -16.18
CA TRP A 242 25.92 7.29 -17.02
C TRP A 242 27.29 7.08 -16.36
N LYS A 243 27.75 5.84 -16.28
CA LYS A 243 29.08 5.49 -15.79
C LYS A 243 29.90 4.83 -16.91
N PRO A 244 31.20 5.13 -17.03
CA PRO A 244 32.09 4.39 -17.92
C PRO A 244 32.10 2.89 -17.57
N LEU A 245 32.01 2.04 -18.58
CA LEU A 245 32.20 0.60 -18.45
C LEU A 245 33.61 0.24 -18.94
N GLU A 246 34.54 0.20 -18.00
CA GLU A 246 35.93 -0.16 -18.27
C GLU A 246 36.10 -1.69 -18.31
N GLY A 247 36.88 -2.17 -19.29
CA GLY A 247 37.10 -3.60 -19.48
C GLY A 247 38.05 -3.90 -20.63
N ALA A 248 38.29 -5.18 -20.88
CA ALA A 248 39.07 -5.66 -22.01
C ALA A 248 38.25 -5.56 -23.31
N ILE A 249 38.82 -4.86 -24.31
CA ILE A 249 38.22 -4.70 -25.65
C ILE A 249 38.97 -5.58 -26.65
N GLU A 250 38.24 -6.45 -27.32
CA GLU A 250 38.72 -7.32 -28.39
C GLU A 250 38.08 -6.92 -29.73
N VAL A 251 38.86 -6.96 -30.81
CA VAL A 251 38.40 -6.58 -32.15
C VAL A 251 38.55 -7.76 -33.11
N GLU A 252 37.42 -8.18 -33.68
CA GLU A 252 37.34 -9.33 -34.59
C GLU A 252 36.58 -8.94 -35.87
N GLY A 253 37.31 -8.63 -36.94
CA GLY A 253 36.69 -8.17 -38.19
C GLY A 253 35.88 -6.87 -37.96
N PRO A 254 34.58 -6.81 -38.32
CA PRO A 254 33.73 -5.66 -38.02
C PRO A 254 33.12 -5.69 -36.60
N SER A 255 33.52 -6.62 -35.73
CA SER A 255 32.97 -6.76 -34.38
C SER A 255 33.90 -6.21 -33.32
N ILE A 256 33.33 -5.61 -32.27
CA ILE A 256 34.04 -5.17 -31.08
C ILE A 256 33.36 -5.77 -29.86
N VAL A 257 34.13 -6.47 -29.03
CA VAL A 257 33.66 -7.20 -27.84
C VAL A 257 34.27 -6.57 -26.60
N LEU A 258 33.45 -6.29 -25.60
CA LEU A 258 33.85 -5.78 -24.29
C LEU A 258 33.53 -6.81 -23.20
N SER A 259 34.52 -7.10 -22.35
CA SER A 259 34.38 -7.94 -21.16
C SER A 259 35.03 -7.26 -19.95
N TRP A 260 34.50 -7.50 -18.74
CA TRP A 260 34.99 -6.87 -17.51
C TRP A 260 34.91 -7.83 -16.33
N ASP A 261 35.64 -7.52 -15.25
CA ASP A 261 35.52 -8.22 -13.98
C ASP A 261 34.44 -7.51 -13.13
N ALA A 262 33.58 -8.29 -12.48
CA ALA A 262 32.50 -7.77 -11.63
C ALA A 262 33.04 -6.88 -10.48
N LYS A 263 34.26 -7.14 -10.00
CA LYS A 263 34.88 -6.33 -8.93
C LYS A 263 35.19 -4.90 -9.36
N ASP A 264 35.37 -4.66 -10.66
CA ASP A 264 35.69 -3.34 -11.19
C ASP A 264 34.42 -2.48 -11.31
N HIS A 265 33.24 -3.12 -11.37
CA HIS A 265 31.92 -2.48 -11.46
C HIS A 265 30.90 -3.13 -10.50
N PRO A 266 31.11 -3.04 -9.16
CA PRO A 266 30.33 -3.78 -8.18
C PRO A 266 28.84 -3.39 -8.17
N ASP A 267 28.51 -2.13 -8.45
CA ASP A 267 27.11 -1.68 -8.54
C ASP A 267 26.37 -2.33 -9.71
N LEU A 268 27.00 -2.40 -10.88
CA LEU A 268 26.44 -3.09 -12.06
C LEU A 268 26.28 -4.59 -11.79
N ALA A 269 27.26 -5.20 -11.13
CA ALA A 269 27.21 -6.62 -10.78
C ALA A 269 26.11 -6.96 -9.77
N ARG A 270 25.81 -6.05 -8.82
CA ARG A 270 24.81 -6.27 -7.77
C ARG A 270 23.40 -5.87 -8.19
N LYS A 271 23.25 -4.72 -8.86
CA LYS A 271 21.94 -4.13 -9.17
C LYS A 271 21.52 -4.33 -10.63
N GLY A 272 22.46 -4.58 -11.54
CA GLY A 272 22.21 -4.59 -12.98
C GLY A 272 21.99 -3.20 -13.57
N THR A 273 21.62 -3.14 -14.84
CA THR A 273 21.32 -1.88 -15.56
C THR A 273 20.18 -2.04 -16.55
N GLU A 274 19.40 -0.98 -16.77
CA GLU A 274 18.31 -0.96 -17.76
C GLU A 274 18.77 -0.44 -19.13
N LYS A 275 19.94 0.20 -19.21
CA LYS A 275 20.42 0.75 -20.48
C LYS A 275 21.94 0.87 -20.55
N VAL A 276 22.47 0.64 -21.75
CA VAL A 276 23.88 0.77 -22.12
C VAL A 276 24.02 1.55 -23.41
N ARG A 277 25.14 2.26 -23.61
CA ARG A 277 25.44 2.99 -24.85
C ARG A 277 26.89 2.87 -25.27
N TRP A 278 27.11 2.85 -26.58
CA TRP A 278 28.41 2.94 -27.23
C TRP A 278 28.56 4.33 -27.83
N ILE A 279 29.71 4.95 -27.57
CA ILE A 279 30.08 6.28 -28.05
C ILE A 279 31.38 6.16 -28.82
N PHE A 280 31.39 6.61 -30.09
CA PHE A 280 32.57 6.49 -30.96
C PHE A 280 32.52 7.48 -32.13
N PRO A 281 33.66 7.84 -32.76
CA PRO A 281 33.66 8.67 -33.96
C PRO A 281 33.05 7.93 -35.15
N VAL A 282 32.12 8.58 -35.86
CA VAL A 282 31.43 8.01 -37.02
C VAL A 282 32.23 8.26 -38.30
N SER A 283 32.19 7.30 -39.23
CA SER A 283 32.87 7.43 -40.52
C SER A 283 32.29 8.59 -41.36
N LYS A 284 33.07 9.16 -42.29
CA LYS A 284 32.56 10.20 -43.21
C LYS A 284 31.41 9.73 -44.11
N GLN A 285 31.20 8.42 -44.24
CA GLN A 285 30.13 7.81 -45.05
C GLN A 285 28.93 7.38 -44.18
N GLY A 286 28.95 7.69 -42.88
CA GLY A 286 28.06 7.10 -41.87
C GLY A 286 28.61 5.77 -41.35
N SER A 287 28.10 5.32 -40.20
CA SER A 287 28.39 3.99 -39.64
C SER A 287 27.08 3.24 -39.45
N PHE A 288 27.07 1.94 -39.76
CA PHE A 288 25.89 1.09 -39.65
C PHE A 288 26.19 -0.10 -38.76
N VAL A 289 25.35 -0.30 -37.74
CA VAL A 289 25.45 -1.44 -36.83
C VAL A 289 24.46 -2.50 -37.26
N GLN A 290 24.96 -3.70 -37.52
CA GLN A 290 24.15 -4.83 -37.94
C GLN A 290 23.44 -5.49 -36.75
N GLN A 291 24.16 -5.69 -35.65
CA GLN A 291 23.68 -6.40 -34.46
C GLN A 291 24.46 -5.96 -33.21
N PHE A 292 23.86 -6.21 -32.04
CA PHE A 292 24.51 -6.17 -30.74
C PHE A 292 24.33 -7.51 -30.05
N ASP A 293 25.26 -7.85 -29.17
CA ASP A 293 25.10 -8.93 -28.20
C ASP A 293 25.25 -8.35 -26.79
N ALA A 294 24.44 -8.82 -25.84
CA ALA A 294 24.45 -8.40 -24.46
C ALA A 294 24.21 -9.62 -23.55
N TRP A 295 25.30 -10.33 -23.23
CA TRP A 295 25.22 -11.54 -22.44
C TRP A 295 25.01 -11.23 -20.96
N THR A 296 24.01 -11.87 -20.37
CA THR A 296 23.71 -11.76 -18.94
C THR A 296 24.35 -12.89 -18.14
N GLN A 297 24.10 -12.93 -16.84
CA GLN A 297 24.42 -14.05 -15.96
C GLN A 297 23.55 -15.28 -16.21
N SER A 298 22.43 -15.12 -16.93
CA SER A 298 21.50 -16.20 -17.20
C SER A 298 22.04 -17.12 -18.29
N HIS A 299 21.58 -18.36 -18.25
CA HIS A 299 21.88 -19.36 -19.26
C HIS A 299 20.58 -19.95 -19.81
N CYS A 300 20.71 -20.59 -20.96
CA CYS A 300 19.61 -21.08 -21.76
C CYS A 300 19.64 -22.59 -21.85
N GLU A 301 18.44 -23.13 -22.03
CA GLU A 301 18.20 -24.52 -22.39
C GLU A 301 17.14 -24.57 -23.49
N THR A 302 16.80 -25.76 -23.96
CA THR A 302 15.75 -25.96 -24.94
C THR A 302 14.58 -26.71 -24.34
N THR A 303 13.37 -26.18 -24.53
CA THR A 303 12.11 -26.81 -24.10
C THR A 303 11.20 -27.04 -25.31
N ASP A 304 10.66 -28.26 -25.41
CA ASP A 304 9.68 -28.64 -26.44
C ASP A 304 8.26 -28.48 -25.89
N LEU A 305 7.48 -27.60 -26.51
CA LEU A 305 6.16 -27.17 -26.08
C LEU A 305 5.07 -27.52 -27.11
N ARG A 306 3.87 -27.77 -26.60
CA ARG A 306 2.64 -27.94 -27.39
C ARG A 306 1.63 -26.87 -27.01
N LEU A 307 1.14 -26.15 -28.01
CA LEU A 307 0.17 -25.06 -27.89
C LEU A 307 -1.18 -25.53 -28.42
N GLU A 308 -2.23 -25.34 -27.63
CA GLU A 308 -3.61 -25.65 -27.98
C GLU A 308 -4.54 -24.51 -27.52
N ALA A 309 -5.71 -24.39 -28.14
CA ALA A 309 -6.74 -23.45 -27.73
C ALA A 309 -8.05 -24.18 -27.42
N ALA A 310 -8.80 -23.66 -26.44
CA ALA A 310 -10.12 -24.16 -26.10
C ALA A 310 -11.15 -23.92 -27.22
N GLU A 311 -12.21 -24.74 -27.26
CA GLU A 311 -13.33 -24.54 -28.18
C GLU A 311 -13.96 -23.16 -27.97
N GLY A 312 -14.08 -22.35 -29.03
CA GLY A 312 -14.66 -21.01 -28.96
C GLY A 312 -13.66 -19.85 -29.09
N VAL A 313 -12.34 -20.12 -29.08
CA VAL A 313 -11.33 -19.13 -29.47
C VAL A 313 -11.40 -18.93 -31.00
N THR A 314 -12.27 -18.03 -31.47
CA THR A 314 -12.57 -17.82 -32.90
C THR A 314 -11.61 -16.87 -33.62
N ALA A 315 -10.47 -16.52 -33.03
CA ALA A 315 -9.49 -15.67 -33.72
C ALA A 315 -9.01 -16.38 -35.00
N SER A 316 -9.11 -15.71 -36.16
CA SER A 316 -8.61 -16.26 -37.43
C SER A 316 -7.09 -16.49 -37.40
N THR A 317 -6.37 -15.72 -36.57
CA THR A 317 -4.93 -15.77 -36.32
C THR A 317 -4.59 -15.14 -34.97
N CYS A 318 -3.70 -15.77 -34.18
CA CYS A 318 -3.09 -15.26 -32.96
C CYS A 318 -1.59 -15.01 -33.23
N GLU A 319 -1.08 -13.86 -32.82
CA GLU A 319 0.36 -13.59 -32.82
C GLU A 319 0.96 -14.13 -31.51
N VAL A 320 1.98 -14.98 -31.62
CA VAL A 320 2.77 -15.45 -30.47
C VAL A 320 4.17 -14.88 -30.60
N LEU A 321 4.54 -14.00 -29.67
CA LEU A 321 5.87 -13.43 -29.52
C LEU A 321 6.59 -14.16 -28.38
N ILE A 322 7.87 -14.50 -28.56
CA ILE A 322 8.70 -14.97 -27.45
C ILE A 322 9.53 -13.81 -26.90
N TYR A 323 9.31 -13.49 -25.63
CA TYR A 323 10.11 -12.53 -24.87
C TYR A 323 11.21 -13.27 -24.10
N ASN A 324 12.42 -12.73 -24.09
CA ASN A 324 13.62 -13.36 -23.51
C ASN A 324 13.84 -14.82 -23.93
N GLY A 325 13.48 -15.18 -25.16
CA GLY A 325 13.70 -16.53 -25.71
C GLY A 325 13.54 -16.56 -27.22
N SER A 326 13.86 -17.70 -27.85
CA SER A 326 13.84 -17.84 -29.32
C SER A 326 13.10 -19.08 -29.77
N ILE A 327 12.46 -19.04 -30.94
CA ILE A 327 11.83 -20.20 -31.58
C ILE A 327 12.82 -20.81 -32.58
N PHE A 328 13.11 -22.11 -32.48
CA PHE A 328 13.84 -22.82 -33.53
C PHE A 328 12.88 -23.20 -34.68
N PRO A 329 13.26 -23.02 -35.95
CA PRO A 329 12.28 -23.08 -37.01
C PRO A 329 11.96 -24.53 -37.38
N SER A 330 10.68 -24.79 -37.64
CA SER A 330 10.33 -25.44 -38.89
C SER A 330 10.61 -24.43 -40.04
N ASN A 331 11.82 -24.46 -40.59
CA ASN A 331 12.35 -23.72 -41.76
C ASN A 331 12.13 -22.19 -41.96
N GLU A 332 11.36 -21.45 -41.17
CA GLU A 332 11.25 -19.97 -41.24
C GLU A 332 11.21 -19.36 -39.81
N ILE A 333 12.31 -18.75 -39.34
CA ILE A 333 12.28 -17.87 -38.14
C ILE A 333 12.05 -16.44 -38.63
N ASP A 334 11.00 -15.77 -38.14
CA ASP A 334 10.87 -14.32 -38.21
C ASP A 334 11.95 -13.68 -37.31
N PRO A 335 12.80 -12.75 -37.81
CA PRO A 335 13.77 -12.00 -37.00
C PRO A 335 13.20 -11.38 -35.71
N LEU A 336 11.88 -11.17 -35.66
CA LEU A 336 11.16 -10.64 -34.50
C LEU A 336 10.77 -11.69 -33.46
N GLN A 337 11.16 -12.96 -33.62
CA GLN A 337 10.82 -14.08 -32.73
C GLN A 337 9.30 -14.30 -32.58
N ARG A 338 8.59 -14.22 -33.72
CA ARG A 338 7.12 -14.31 -33.80
C ARG A 338 6.65 -15.47 -34.65
N ILE A 339 5.48 -16.00 -34.32
CA ILE A 339 4.72 -16.88 -35.19
C ILE A 339 3.26 -16.42 -35.30
N LEU A 340 2.67 -16.62 -36.47
CA LEU A 340 1.23 -16.49 -36.67
C LEU A 340 0.58 -17.86 -36.52
N TRP A 341 -0.10 -18.06 -35.40
CA TRP A 341 -0.77 -19.31 -35.06
C TRP A 341 -2.26 -19.25 -35.39
N ARG A 342 -2.85 -20.37 -35.84
CA ARG A 342 -4.30 -20.53 -35.99
C ARG A 342 -4.83 -21.40 -34.83
N PRO A 343 -5.54 -20.83 -33.85
CA PRO A 343 -6.00 -21.54 -32.64
C PRO A 343 -6.75 -22.86 -32.90
N SER A 344 -7.39 -23.01 -34.07
CA SER A 344 -8.04 -24.26 -34.50
C SER A 344 -7.12 -25.47 -34.69
N GLN A 345 -5.79 -25.28 -34.70
CA GLN A 345 -4.80 -26.33 -34.95
C GLN A 345 -3.71 -26.27 -33.89
N PRO A 346 -3.34 -27.39 -33.24
CA PRO A 346 -2.23 -27.39 -32.28
C PRO A 346 -0.91 -27.10 -32.99
N VAL A 347 0.03 -26.47 -32.27
CA VAL A 347 1.39 -26.21 -32.77
C VAL A 347 2.41 -26.78 -31.79
N LEU A 348 3.45 -27.39 -32.34
CA LEU A 348 4.62 -27.85 -31.61
C LEU A 348 5.74 -26.84 -31.80
N LEU A 349 6.33 -26.37 -30.71
CA LEU A 349 7.42 -25.42 -30.71
C LEU A 349 8.61 -25.98 -29.96
N ARG A 350 9.80 -25.70 -30.48
CA ARG A 350 11.04 -25.84 -29.75
C ARG A 350 11.52 -24.44 -29.40
N VAL A 351 11.60 -24.16 -28.10
CA VAL A 351 11.93 -22.82 -27.57
C VAL A 351 13.28 -22.88 -26.88
N LEU A 352 14.17 -21.93 -27.21
CA LEU A 352 15.31 -21.58 -26.38
C LEU A 352 14.79 -20.68 -25.25
N ASN A 353 14.81 -21.17 -24.02
CA ASN A 353 14.37 -20.44 -22.84
C ASN A 353 15.52 -20.27 -21.85
N THR A 354 15.43 -19.24 -21.01
CA THR A 354 16.29 -19.06 -19.87
C THR A 354 15.96 -20.08 -18.79
N VAL A 355 17.01 -20.54 -18.10
CA VAL A 355 16.84 -21.36 -16.90
C VAL A 355 16.37 -20.45 -15.76
N PRO A 356 15.34 -20.86 -15.00
CA PRO A 356 14.80 -20.06 -13.91
C PRO A 356 15.87 -19.58 -12.92
N ARG A 357 15.74 -18.34 -12.45
CA ARG A 357 16.48 -17.82 -11.30
C ARG A 357 15.51 -17.18 -10.30
N PRO A 358 15.92 -16.97 -9.04
CA PRO A 358 15.12 -16.21 -8.07
C PRO A 358 14.78 -14.80 -8.55
N TRP A 359 15.69 -14.15 -9.29
CA TRP A 359 15.44 -12.86 -9.94
C TRP A 359 14.91 -13.07 -11.37
N LYS A 360 13.67 -12.65 -11.63
CA LYS A 360 12.94 -12.90 -12.89
C LYS A 360 13.21 -11.93 -14.05
N SER A 361 14.34 -11.22 -14.07
CA SER A 361 14.61 -10.20 -15.12
C SER A 361 14.78 -10.77 -16.53
N ASP A 362 15.26 -12.01 -16.65
CA ASP A 362 15.50 -12.69 -17.93
C ASP A 362 14.46 -13.79 -18.22
N GLN A 363 13.33 -13.84 -17.50
CA GLN A 363 12.34 -14.91 -17.65
C GLN A 363 11.78 -14.98 -19.08
N THR A 364 11.74 -16.18 -19.66
CA THR A 364 11.17 -16.43 -21.00
C THR A 364 9.64 -16.57 -20.96
N ASN A 365 8.96 -15.68 -21.69
CA ASN A 365 7.50 -15.63 -21.75
C ASN A 365 7.00 -15.83 -23.19
N LEU A 366 5.97 -16.67 -23.33
CA LEU A 366 5.16 -16.79 -24.54
C LEU A 366 4.03 -15.75 -24.47
N CYS A 367 4.11 -14.72 -25.30
CA CYS A 367 3.20 -13.58 -25.31
C CYS A 367 2.17 -13.75 -26.43
N PHE A 368 0.91 -14.01 -26.08
CA PHE A 368 -0.19 -14.22 -27.01
C PHE A 368 -0.97 -12.92 -27.22
N SER A 369 -1.17 -12.52 -28.48
CA SER A 369 -1.95 -11.34 -28.85
C SER A 369 -3.05 -11.70 -29.85
N PHE A 370 -4.25 -11.20 -29.61
CA PHE A 370 -5.43 -11.37 -30.46
C PHE A 370 -6.24 -10.06 -30.53
N ALA A 371 -7.22 -9.98 -31.45
CA ALA A 371 -7.89 -8.73 -31.79
C ALA A 371 -8.50 -7.97 -30.59
N ASN A 372 -8.92 -8.69 -29.54
CA ASN A 372 -9.60 -8.14 -28.37
C ASN A 372 -8.86 -8.41 -27.05
N GLY A 373 -7.57 -8.74 -27.06
CA GLY A 373 -6.82 -8.98 -25.83
C GLY A 373 -5.50 -9.73 -26.02
N GLY A 374 -4.94 -10.19 -24.92
CA GLY A 374 -3.73 -11.00 -24.88
C GLY A 374 -3.47 -11.56 -23.49
N CYS A 375 -2.62 -12.57 -23.42
CA CYS A 375 -2.13 -13.15 -22.17
C CYS A 375 -0.67 -13.58 -22.39
N ALA A 376 0.08 -13.84 -21.32
CA ALA A 376 1.37 -14.50 -21.44
C ALA A 376 1.45 -15.75 -20.57
N VAL A 377 2.30 -16.70 -20.98
CA VAL A 377 2.61 -17.92 -20.22
C VAL A 377 4.12 -18.01 -20.07
N SER A 378 4.61 -18.15 -18.84
CA SER A 378 6.03 -18.40 -18.60
C SER A 378 6.39 -19.82 -18.99
N VAL A 379 7.52 -20.02 -19.67
CA VAL A 379 8.04 -21.37 -19.95
C VAL A 379 8.41 -22.07 -18.65
N GLU A 380 8.85 -21.32 -17.64
CA GLU A 380 9.15 -21.84 -16.30
C GLU A 380 7.91 -22.47 -15.65
N ASP A 381 6.77 -21.79 -15.69
CA ASP A 381 5.52 -22.31 -15.11
C ASP A 381 5.08 -23.60 -15.79
N VAL A 382 5.25 -23.70 -17.11
CA VAL A 382 4.96 -24.95 -17.86
C VAL A 382 5.92 -26.06 -17.47
N LYS A 383 7.22 -25.78 -17.29
CA LYS A 383 8.18 -26.79 -16.82
C LYS A 383 7.84 -27.29 -15.41
N LYS A 384 7.52 -26.37 -14.50
CA LYS A 384 7.17 -26.68 -13.11
C LYS A 384 5.89 -27.49 -12.99
N ASN A 385 4.87 -27.17 -13.80
CA ASN A 385 3.53 -27.74 -13.69
C ASN A 385 3.19 -28.76 -14.79
N LYS A 386 4.10 -29.03 -15.73
CA LYS A 386 3.91 -29.83 -16.97
C LYS A 386 2.95 -29.23 -17.99
N SER A 387 1.96 -28.47 -17.54
CA SER A 387 1.07 -27.68 -18.38
C SER A 387 0.52 -26.45 -17.65
N VAL A 388 0.06 -25.48 -18.45
CA VAL A 388 -0.58 -24.24 -18.01
C VAL A 388 -1.82 -24.03 -18.89
N PHE A 389 -2.98 -23.86 -18.26
CA PHE A 389 -4.23 -23.52 -18.95
C PHE A 389 -4.74 -22.15 -18.48
N VAL A 390 -4.54 -21.12 -19.30
CA VAL A 390 -5.05 -19.76 -19.08
C VAL A 390 -6.52 -19.73 -19.51
N ARG A 391 -7.43 -19.93 -18.55
CA ARG A 391 -8.83 -20.28 -18.82
C ARG A 391 -9.61 -19.13 -19.43
N ASP A 392 -9.40 -17.91 -18.95
CA ASP A 392 -10.04 -16.68 -19.45
C ASP A 392 -9.60 -16.30 -20.87
N ALA A 393 -8.37 -16.65 -21.25
CA ALA A 393 -7.87 -16.49 -22.62
C ALA A 393 -8.11 -17.72 -23.52
N GLY A 394 -8.45 -18.88 -22.93
CA GLY A 394 -8.63 -20.14 -23.64
C GLY A 394 -7.32 -20.72 -24.22
N ILE A 395 -6.17 -20.40 -23.63
CA ILE A 395 -4.84 -20.81 -24.11
C ILE A 395 -4.26 -21.92 -23.24
N PHE A 396 -3.86 -23.02 -23.85
CA PHE A 396 -3.20 -24.15 -23.19
C PHE A 396 -1.80 -24.37 -23.74
N VAL A 397 -0.83 -24.44 -22.83
CA VAL A 397 0.58 -24.72 -23.15
C VAL A 397 1.00 -25.91 -22.30
N SER A 398 1.62 -26.91 -22.93
CA SER A 398 2.12 -28.11 -22.23
C SER A 398 3.49 -28.51 -22.74
N LEU A 399 4.23 -29.28 -21.95
CA LEU A 399 5.39 -30.00 -22.44
C LEU A 399 4.94 -31.04 -23.48
N ILE A 400 5.74 -31.25 -24.53
CA ILE A 400 5.37 -32.17 -25.62
C ILE A 400 5.16 -33.62 -25.16
N ASP A 401 5.86 -34.02 -24.09
CA ASP A 401 5.80 -35.35 -23.48
C ASP A 401 4.76 -35.46 -22.36
N SER A 402 4.03 -34.37 -22.06
CA SER A 402 2.92 -34.40 -21.13
C SER A 402 1.72 -35.14 -21.72
N GLU A 403 1.17 -36.08 -20.95
CA GLU A 403 -0.10 -36.76 -21.26
C GLU A 403 -1.31 -35.86 -21.00
N GLU A 404 -1.13 -34.68 -20.38
CA GLU A 404 -2.20 -33.74 -20.09
C GLU A 404 -2.73 -33.10 -21.37
N THR A 405 -4.05 -33.00 -21.46
CA THR A 405 -4.81 -32.36 -22.53
C THR A 405 -5.75 -31.35 -21.91
N LEU A 406 -6.24 -30.40 -22.72
CA LEU A 406 -7.32 -29.48 -22.30
C LEU A 406 -8.47 -30.22 -21.59
N LYS A 407 -8.93 -31.33 -22.19
CA LYS A 407 -10.03 -32.14 -21.64
C LYS A 407 -9.69 -32.79 -20.30
N SER A 408 -8.47 -33.27 -20.11
CA SER A 408 -8.08 -33.88 -18.82
C SER A 408 -7.91 -32.83 -17.73
N ILE A 409 -7.37 -31.64 -18.06
CA ILE A 409 -7.25 -30.52 -17.10
C ILE A 409 -8.64 -29.99 -16.71
N ASP A 410 -9.54 -29.80 -17.68
CA ASP A 410 -10.93 -29.41 -17.38
C ASP A 410 -11.62 -30.43 -16.47
N LEU A 411 -11.40 -31.73 -16.71
CA LEU A 411 -11.94 -32.78 -15.85
C LEU A 411 -11.30 -32.78 -14.45
N ALA A 412 -9.98 -32.60 -14.35
CA ALA A 412 -9.21 -32.62 -13.09
C ALA A 412 -9.47 -31.40 -12.20
N THR A 413 -9.81 -30.27 -12.82
CA THR A 413 -10.16 -29.01 -12.14
C THR A 413 -11.66 -28.82 -11.97
N SER A 414 -12.47 -29.70 -12.57
CA SER A 414 -13.92 -29.70 -12.42
C SER A 414 -14.33 -29.79 -10.95
N GLY A 415 -15.11 -28.82 -10.48
CA GLY A 415 -15.59 -28.76 -9.10
C GLY A 415 -14.62 -28.14 -8.09
N ARG A 416 -13.38 -27.80 -8.48
CA ARG A 416 -12.53 -26.91 -7.67
C ARG A 416 -13.02 -25.48 -7.80
N ARG A 417 -12.87 -24.71 -6.72
CA ARG A 417 -13.47 -23.37 -6.58
C ARG A 417 -12.41 -22.37 -6.12
N THR A 418 -12.53 -21.13 -6.57
CA THR A 418 -11.72 -20.02 -6.04
C THR A 418 -12.07 -19.78 -4.56
N ILE A 419 -11.26 -19.00 -3.85
CA ILE A 419 -11.62 -18.54 -2.51
C ILE A 419 -12.88 -17.69 -2.56
N LEU A 420 -13.01 -16.83 -3.57
CA LEU A 420 -14.18 -15.98 -3.71
C LEU A 420 -15.48 -16.80 -3.84
N ASP A 421 -15.47 -17.89 -4.59
CA ASP A 421 -16.59 -18.83 -4.67
C ASP A 421 -16.93 -19.46 -3.30
N GLN A 422 -15.90 -19.80 -2.51
CA GLN A 422 -16.10 -20.34 -1.17
C GLN A 422 -16.71 -19.30 -0.22
N VAL A 423 -16.35 -18.02 -0.38
CA VAL A 423 -16.87 -16.90 0.40
C VAL A 423 -18.32 -16.59 0.05
N ARG A 424 -18.71 -16.70 -1.24
CA ARG A 424 -20.10 -16.59 -1.69
C ARG A 424 -21.00 -17.64 -1.03
N ASP A 425 -20.47 -18.83 -0.74
CA ASP A 425 -21.20 -19.90 -0.06
C ASP A 425 -21.15 -19.84 1.47
N ALA A 426 -20.15 -19.16 2.03
CA ALA A 426 -19.99 -19.02 3.48
C ALA A 426 -21.13 -18.19 4.11
N PRO A 427 -21.36 -18.30 5.43
CA PRO A 427 -22.16 -17.32 6.16
C PRO A 427 -21.61 -15.90 6.00
N ASP A 428 -22.44 -14.89 6.26
CA ASP A 428 -21.93 -13.53 6.41
C ASP A 428 -20.87 -13.51 7.52
N GLN A 429 -19.74 -12.84 7.27
CA GLN A 429 -18.78 -12.53 8.32
C GLN A 429 -19.45 -11.68 9.41
N THR A 430 -19.00 -11.81 10.66
CA THR A 430 -19.40 -10.93 11.75
C THR A 430 -18.20 -10.11 12.25
N PHE A 431 -18.48 -8.95 12.84
CA PHE A 431 -17.43 -8.16 13.45
C PHE A 431 -16.74 -8.86 14.63
N ASN A 432 -17.50 -9.62 15.43
CA ASN A 432 -16.94 -10.37 16.57
C ASN A 432 -15.97 -11.47 16.10
N GLU A 433 -16.34 -12.26 15.09
CA GLU A 433 -15.46 -13.30 14.52
C GLU A 433 -14.18 -12.68 13.93
N ALA A 434 -14.32 -11.58 13.18
CA ALA A 434 -13.16 -10.85 12.67
C ALA A 434 -12.27 -10.33 13.82
N MET A 435 -12.85 -9.74 14.88
CA MET A 435 -12.11 -9.27 16.04
C MET A 435 -11.35 -10.41 16.76
N GLU A 436 -11.95 -11.60 16.87
CA GLU A 436 -11.31 -12.75 17.53
C GLU A 436 -10.11 -13.30 16.73
N HIS A 437 -10.24 -13.39 15.42
CA HIS A 437 -9.25 -14.05 14.57
C HIS A 437 -8.15 -13.13 14.02
N VAL A 438 -8.47 -11.84 13.83
CA VAL A 438 -7.60 -10.89 13.13
C VAL A 438 -6.88 -9.94 14.09
N HIS A 439 -7.53 -9.48 15.17
CA HIS A 439 -6.97 -8.48 16.06
C HIS A 439 -5.68 -8.96 16.76
N ASN A 440 -4.69 -8.08 16.88
CA ASN A 440 -3.47 -8.33 17.64
C ASN A 440 -3.45 -7.39 18.86
N PRO A 441 -3.41 -7.90 20.11
CA PRO A 441 -3.52 -7.09 21.32
C PRO A 441 -2.51 -5.94 21.45
N ILE A 442 -1.37 -6.01 20.73
CA ILE A 442 -0.41 -4.90 20.69
C ILE A 442 -1.04 -3.60 20.20
N GLN A 443 -2.03 -3.64 19.30
CA GLN A 443 -2.75 -2.48 18.75
C GLN A 443 -3.40 -1.61 19.83
N ASP A 444 -3.66 -2.14 21.02
CA ASP A 444 -4.28 -1.42 22.12
C ASP A 444 -3.36 -0.39 22.78
N LEU A 445 -2.03 -0.46 22.55
CA LEU A 445 -1.03 0.25 23.35
C LEU A 445 -0.73 1.70 22.91
N GLY A 446 -1.52 2.29 22.02
CA GLY A 446 -1.26 3.64 21.46
C GLY A 446 -1.66 4.81 22.35
N PRO A 447 -1.05 6.00 22.21
CA PRO A 447 -1.51 7.21 22.90
C PRO A 447 -2.75 7.80 22.21
N MET A 448 -3.43 8.74 22.88
CA MET A 448 -4.59 9.43 22.31
C MET A 448 -4.38 10.95 22.29
N MET A 449 -4.51 11.54 21.10
CA MET A 449 -4.56 13.00 20.94
C MET A 449 -5.90 13.54 21.42
N LEU A 450 -5.90 14.68 22.09
CA LEU A 450 -7.08 15.36 22.63
C LEU A 450 -7.02 16.84 22.26
N SER A 451 -8.15 17.37 21.82
CA SER A 451 -8.39 18.79 21.52
C SER A 451 -9.89 19.02 21.36
N LEU A 452 -10.31 20.27 21.14
CA LEU A 452 -11.58 20.54 20.46
C LEU A 452 -11.45 20.18 18.95
N ALA A 453 -12.57 20.05 18.24
CA ALA A 453 -12.55 19.69 16.83
C ALA A 453 -11.75 20.71 16.00
N CYS A 454 -10.79 20.21 15.20
CA CYS A 454 -9.88 20.97 14.34
C CYS A 454 -9.07 22.08 15.05
N ASP A 455 -9.07 22.15 16.38
CA ASP A 455 -8.29 23.14 17.11
C ASP A 455 -6.79 22.89 16.89
N ASN A 456 -5.92 23.88 17.10
CA ASN A 456 -4.47 23.69 17.07
C ASN A 456 -3.88 23.42 18.46
N ARG A 457 -4.66 23.62 19.52
CA ARG A 457 -4.28 23.26 20.90
C ARG A 457 -4.41 21.75 21.10
N LYS A 458 -3.26 21.07 21.14
CA LYS A 458 -3.18 19.61 21.24
C LYS A 458 -2.59 19.17 22.56
N PHE A 459 -3.20 18.13 23.09
CA PHE A 459 -2.76 17.39 24.26
C PHE A 459 -2.69 15.91 23.86
N VAL A 460 -1.81 15.14 24.48
CA VAL A 460 -1.71 13.69 24.25
C VAL A 460 -1.76 12.98 25.59
N ALA A 461 -2.74 12.11 25.75
CA ALA A 461 -2.87 11.21 26.88
C ALA A 461 -2.19 9.87 26.55
N HIS A 462 -1.09 9.60 27.25
CA HIS A 462 -0.31 8.37 27.13
C HIS A 462 -0.92 7.26 27.99
N ARG A 463 -0.67 6.01 27.62
CA ARG A 463 -1.25 4.83 28.31
C ARG A 463 -0.74 4.66 29.74
N ASP A 464 0.44 5.20 30.05
CA ASP A 464 1.01 5.24 31.40
C ASP A 464 0.41 6.37 32.28
N GLY A 465 -0.57 7.12 31.76
CA GLY A 465 -1.20 8.25 32.45
C GLY A 465 -0.50 9.59 32.19
N GLY A 466 0.65 9.61 31.51
CA GLY A 466 1.36 10.84 31.18
C GLY A 466 0.57 11.74 30.22
N ILE A 467 0.60 13.06 30.46
CA ILE A 467 -0.01 14.06 29.59
C ILE A 467 1.08 14.91 28.94
N GLU A 468 1.13 14.92 27.62
CA GLU A 468 2.07 15.69 26.81
C GLU A 468 1.36 16.82 26.07
N PHE A 469 1.95 18.02 26.03
CA PHE A 469 1.37 19.19 25.35
C PHE A 469 2.42 20.26 25.05
N ASN A 470 2.04 21.32 24.33
CA ASN A 470 2.90 22.47 24.07
C ASN A 470 2.48 23.67 24.93
N ARG A 471 3.44 24.56 25.26
CA ARG A 471 3.12 25.84 25.88
C ARG A 471 2.23 26.69 24.96
N VAL A 472 1.56 27.67 25.57
CA VAL A 472 0.62 28.51 24.84
C VAL A 472 1.31 29.31 23.71
N ASP A 473 2.55 29.70 23.94
CA ASP A 473 3.44 30.43 23.04
C ASP A 473 4.28 29.54 22.10
N ASP A 474 4.24 28.21 22.28
CA ASP A 474 5.00 27.24 21.48
C ASP A 474 4.24 26.72 20.25
N LEU A 475 3.05 27.27 19.93
CA LEU A 475 2.35 26.83 18.74
C LEU A 475 3.16 27.16 17.50
N PRO A 476 3.38 26.18 16.60
CA PRO A 476 4.04 26.46 15.35
C PRO A 476 3.20 27.49 14.57
N GLY A 477 3.86 28.54 14.08
CA GLY A 477 3.24 29.55 13.22
C GLY A 477 2.78 28.99 11.87
N THR A 478 3.10 27.72 11.58
CA THR A 478 2.71 26.99 10.37
C THR A 478 2.04 25.68 10.75
N ILE A 479 0.98 25.33 10.01
CA ILE A 479 0.33 24.00 10.04
C ILE A 479 1.17 22.91 9.36
N TRP A 480 2.25 23.31 8.69
CA TRP A 480 3.30 22.44 8.16
C TRP A 480 4.37 22.22 9.22
N GLY A 481 4.61 20.97 9.61
CA GLY A 481 5.61 20.61 10.60
C GLY A 481 5.94 19.12 10.58
N GLY A 482 7.14 18.77 11.05
CA GLY A 482 7.53 17.38 11.30
C GLY A 482 6.70 16.76 12.43
N GLN A 483 7.16 15.62 12.94
CA GLN A 483 6.48 14.89 14.03
C GLN A 483 6.07 15.84 15.17
N TRP A 484 4.77 15.88 15.48
CA TRP A 484 4.22 16.59 16.64
C TRP A 484 4.88 16.06 17.91
N LYS A 485 5.42 16.98 18.71
CA LYS A 485 6.04 16.71 20.01
C LYS A 485 5.68 17.81 20.98
N GLY A 486 5.27 17.43 22.18
CA GLY A 486 5.03 18.35 23.28
C GLY A 486 6.34 18.89 23.83
N SER A 487 6.33 20.16 24.24
CA SER A 487 7.38 20.79 25.03
C SER A 487 7.16 20.64 26.54
N CYS A 488 5.97 20.19 26.97
CA CYS A 488 5.55 20.08 28.35
C CYS A 488 5.01 18.68 28.66
N TRP A 489 5.22 18.24 29.89
CA TRP A 489 4.71 16.97 30.39
C TRP A 489 4.21 17.07 31.83
N ILE A 490 3.13 16.34 32.10
CA ILE A 490 2.63 15.99 33.42
C ILE A 490 2.71 14.47 33.55
N ARG A 491 3.48 13.97 34.52
CA ARG A 491 3.71 12.53 34.71
C ARG A 491 3.18 12.07 36.07
N PRO A 492 2.09 11.29 36.10
CA PRO A 492 1.65 10.62 37.32
C PRO A 492 2.55 9.42 37.62
N SER A 493 2.76 9.14 38.90
CA SER A 493 3.38 7.90 39.39
C SER A 493 2.63 7.41 40.60
N VAL A 494 2.05 6.22 40.50
CA VAL A 494 1.23 5.61 41.56
C VAL A 494 1.95 4.37 42.06
N ARG A 495 2.33 4.35 43.34
CA ARG A 495 3.04 3.19 43.91
C ARG A 495 2.09 2.02 44.09
N GLY A 496 2.51 0.85 43.63
CA GLY A 496 1.74 -0.39 43.77
C GLY A 496 0.57 -0.50 42.80
N LEU A 497 0.50 0.39 41.79
CA LEU A 497 -0.45 0.26 40.69
C LEU A 497 -0.17 -1.02 39.91
N GLY A 498 -1.19 -1.88 39.86
CA GLY A 498 -1.15 -3.13 39.10
C GLY A 498 -1.38 -2.93 37.60
N GLU A 499 -1.98 -3.94 36.98
CA GLU A 499 -2.40 -3.86 35.58
C GLU A 499 -3.48 -2.78 35.41
N VAL A 500 -3.37 -2.04 34.31
CA VAL A 500 -4.31 -0.97 33.96
C VAL A 500 -5.10 -1.33 32.71
N THR A 501 -6.36 -0.91 32.71
CA THR A 501 -7.26 -0.95 31.56
C THR A 501 -7.57 0.47 31.12
N ARG A 502 -7.82 0.67 29.83
CA ARG A 502 -8.25 1.97 29.30
C ARG A 502 -9.45 1.82 28.40
N ARG A 503 -10.37 2.78 28.50
CA ARG A 503 -11.58 2.87 27.66
C ARG A 503 -11.98 4.33 27.47
N LEU A 504 -12.87 4.60 26.53
CA LEU A 504 -13.46 5.93 26.37
C LEU A 504 -14.72 6.07 27.25
N ASP A 505 -14.83 7.17 28.02
CA ASP A 505 -16.08 7.53 28.70
C ASP A 505 -17.20 7.68 27.66
N GLY A 506 -18.42 7.22 27.97
CA GLY A 506 -19.51 7.17 27.00
C GLY A 506 -19.30 6.23 25.80
N GLY A 507 -18.22 5.42 25.79
CA GLY A 507 -17.92 4.43 24.76
C GLY A 507 -17.13 4.95 23.56
N TRP A 508 -17.28 6.22 23.18
CA TRP A 508 -16.66 6.80 21.97
C TRP A 508 -16.17 8.25 22.16
N THR A 509 -16.59 8.93 23.23
CA THR A 509 -16.21 10.35 23.45
C THR A 509 -14.72 10.44 23.79
N PRO A 510 -14.00 11.50 23.38
CA PRO A 510 -12.55 11.60 23.57
C PRO A 510 -12.19 11.98 25.02
N LEU A 511 -12.58 11.11 25.93
CA LEU A 511 -12.40 11.15 27.37
C LEU A 511 -11.80 9.79 27.79
N PRO A 512 -10.53 9.50 27.46
CA PRO A 512 -9.89 8.26 27.91
C PRO A 512 -9.91 8.16 29.44
N VAL A 513 -10.37 7.01 29.93
CA VAL A 513 -10.39 6.62 31.34
C VAL A 513 -9.46 5.44 31.53
N LEU A 514 -8.34 5.68 32.21
CA LEU A 514 -7.44 4.66 32.72
C LEU A 514 -7.97 4.18 34.08
N ALA A 515 -8.01 2.88 34.32
CA ALA A 515 -8.47 2.30 35.58
C ALA A 515 -7.58 1.13 36.01
N GLY A 516 -7.31 1.02 37.31
CA GLY A 516 -6.53 -0.05 37.92
C GLY A 516 -6.70 -0.11 39.43
N GLU A 517 -5.89 -0.93 40.09
CA GLU A 517 -5.85 -1.05 41.55
C GLU A 517 -4.45 -0.70 42.07
N ALA A 518 -4.37 0.08 43.15
CA ALA A 518 -3.12 0.42 43.83
C ALA A 518 -3.26 0.19 45.34
N ASN A 519 -2.51 -0.78 45.89
CA ASN A 519 -2.52 -1.14 47.31
C ASN A 519 -3.93 -1.37 47.92
N GLY A 520 -4.87 -1.93 47.14
CA GLY A 520 -6.26 -2.16 47.55
C GLY A 520 -7.21 -0.97 47.34
N ALA A 521 -6.71 0.19 46.89
CA ALA A 521 -7.53 1.31 46.43
C ALA A 521 -7.84 1.17 44.93
N THR A 522 -9.06 1.52 44.54
CA THR A 522 -9.41 1.71 43.13
C THR A 522 -8.78 3.01 42.64
N TYR A 523 -8.05 2.95 41.52
CA TYR A 523 -7.46 4.10 40.86
C TYR A 523 -8.14 4.34 39.52
N THR A 524 -8.55 5.58 39.26
CA THR A 524 -8.98 6.01 37.93
C THR A 524 -8.35 7.34 37.53
N GLN A 525 -7.95 7.46 36.27
CA GLN A 525 -7.57 8.71 35.64
C GLN A 525 -8.46 8.98 34.44
N ARG A 526 -9.09 10.15 34.34
CA ARG A 526 -9.84 10.59 33.14
C ARG A 526 -9.24 11.89 32.61
N THR A 527 -9.00 11.95 31.31
CA THR A 527 -8.40 13.14 30.67
C THR A 527 -9.25 13.58 29.49
N PHE A 528 -9.52 14.88 29.36
CA PHE A 528 -10.32 15.42 28.26
C PHE A 528 -10.10 16.92 28.04
N VAL A 529 -10.64 17.46 26.94
CA VAL A 529 -10.59 18.90 26.65
C VAL A 529 -12.00 19.48 26.65
N ALA A 530 -12.23 20.48 27.50
CA ALA A 530 -13.52 21.14 27.69
C ALA A 530 -13.59 22.48 26.93
N PRO A 531 -14.74 22.77 26.28
CA PRO A 531 -14.95 24.05 25.61
C PRO A 531 -15.44 25.12 26.61
N LEU A 532 -14.60 26.12 26.90
CA LEU A 532 -14.94 27.30 27.67
C LEU A 532 -14.88 28.58 26.82
N GLY A 533 -15.48 29.66 27.33
CA GLY A 533 -15.54 30.96 26.64
C GLY A 533 -16.56 30.99 25.51
N GLU A 534 -16.44 31.98 24.64
CA GLU A 534 -17.30 32.13 23.46
C GLU A 534 -16.77 31.29 22.28
N ARG A 535 -17.63 31.08 21.28
CA ARG A 535 -17.22 30.46 20.01
C ARG A 535 -16.34 31.43 19.22
N ARG A 536 -15.29 30.90 18.58
CA ARG A 536 -14.40 31.71 17.72
C ARG A 536 -15.02 31.93 16.35
N GLY A 537 -15.40 33.17 16.06
CA GLY A 537 -15.95 33.57 14.78
C GLY A 537 -17.21 32.78 14.41
N GLU A 538 -17.33 32.40 13.13
CA GLU A 538 -18.48 31.63 12.62
C GLU A 538 -18.26 30.12 12.70
N SER A 539 -17.15 29.63 13.28
CA SER A 539 -16.88 28.20 13.37
C SER A 539 -17.94 27.49 14.24
N PRO A 540 -18.46 26.33 13.81
CA PRO A 540 -19.45 25.58 14.58
C PRO A 540 -18.86 24.90 15.82
N TRP A 541 -17.53 24.76 15.91
CA TRP A 541 -16.87 23.91 16.91
C TRP A 541 -15.66 24.52 17.62
N LEU A 542 -15.10 25.65 17.17
CA LEU A 542 -13.96 26.28 17.87
C LEU A 542 -14.42 27.17 19.02
N PHE A 543 -13.76 27.04 20.17
CA PHE A 543 -13.98 27.88 21.35
C PHE A 543 -12.71 28.65 21.73
N GLU A 544 -12.90 29.80 22.39
CA GLU A 544 -11.79 30.67 22.78
C GLU A 544 -10.85 30.04 23.80
N LYS A 545 -11.40 29.26 24.73
CA LYS A 545 -10.71 28.75 25.92
C LYS A 545 -10.80 27.23 26.00
N PRO A 546 -10.06 26.48 25.17
CA PRO A 546 -9.96 25.03 25.30
C PRO A 546 -9.19 24.68 26.58
N LEU A 547 -9.79 23.93 27.50
CA LEU A 547 -9.20 23.55 28.78
C LEU A 547 -8.96 22.05 28.85
N CYS A 548 -7.70 21.61 28.93
CA CYS A 548 -7.41 20.22 29.22
C CYS A 548 -7.61 19.95 30.73
N VAL A 549 -8.41 18.95 31.05
CA VAL A 549 -8.73 18.53 32.41
C VAL A 549 -8.20 17.11 32.57
N THR A 550 -7.40 16.87 33.61
CA THR A 550 -7.04 15.53 34.05
C THR A 550 -7.46 15.35 35.49
N GLU A 551 -8.30 14.36 35.75
CA GLU A 551 -8.71 13.97 37.10
C GLU A 551 -8.05 12.64 37.47
N TRP A 552 -7.62 12.52 38.73
CA TRP A 552 -7.21 11.28 39.36
C TRP A 552 -8.10 11.05 40.57
N ARG A 553 -8.67 9.86 40.68
CA ARG A 553 -9.50 9.44 41.79
C ARG A 553 -8.90 8.20 42.44
N PHE A 554 -8.78 8.26 43.76
CA PHE A 554 -8.49 7.11 44.59
C PHE A 554 -9.71 6.85 45.45
N GLU A 555 -10.30 5.66 45.33
CA GLU A 555 -11.43 5.22 46.15
C GLU A 555 -10.98 4.02 46.99
N ASN A 556 -11.24 4.09 48.30
CA ASN A 556 -11.03 2.97 49.21
C ASN A 556 -12.34 2.20 49.39
N PRO A 557 -12.54 1.06 48.70
CA PRO A 557 -13.76 0.28 48.83
C PRO A 557 -13.79 -0.59 50.10
N THR A 558 -12.75 -0.56 50.94
CA THR A 558 -12.58 -1.49 52.06
C THR A 558 -13.04 -0.89 53.39
N ASP A 559 -13.11 -1.74 54.43
CA ASP A 559 -13.44 -1.35 55.80
C ASP A 559 -12.18 -0.96 56.64
N SER A 560 -11.01 -0.91 56.01
CA SER A 560 -9.73 -0.51 56.61
C SER A 560 -9.10 0.65 55.83
N SER A 561 -8.16 1.39 56.42
CA SER A 561 -7.39 2.37 55.65
C SER A 561 -6.51 1.69 54.60
N VAL A 562 -6.24 2.40 53.51
CA VAL A 562 -5.34 1.95 52.42
C VAL A 562 -4.27 3.00 52.17
N GLU A 563 -3.02 2.58 51.99
CA GLU A 563 -1.91 3.50 51.74
C GLU A 563 -1.97 4.05 50.31
N VAL A 564 -2.01 5.38 50.19
CA VAL A 564 -1.91 6.10 48.92
C VAL A 564 -0.55 6.78 48.84
N VAL A 565 0.19 6.44 47.78
CA VAL A 565 1.48 7.06 47.42
C VAL A 565 1.41 7.45 45.95
N PHE A 566 1.21 8.74 45.72
CA PHE A 566 1.01 9.31 44.39
C PHE A 566 1.91 10.53 44.17
N ASP A 567 2.61 10.56 43.03
CA ASP A 567 3.40 11.70 42.59
C ASP A 567 2.88 12.26 41.28
N LEU A 568 2.92 13.57 41.15
CA LEU A 568 2.61 14.31 39.94
C LEU A 568 3.78 15.23 39.59
N SER A 569 4.57 14.84 38.59
CA SER A 569 5.76 15.58 38.17
C SER A 569 5.49 16.42 36.93
N PHE A 570 5.90 17.69 36.98
CA PHE A 570 5.82 18.63 35.88
C PHE A 570 7.20 18.85 35.26
N SER A 571 7.29 18.81 33.94
CA SER A 571 8.53 19.12 33.22
C SER A 571 8.26 19.93 31.97
N VAL A 572 9.13 20.90 31.69
CA VAL A 572 9.11 21.70 30.47
C VAL A 572 10.48 21.65 29.83
N LYS A 573 10.51 21.52 28.51
CA LYS A 573 11.76 21.54 27.75
C LYS A 573 12.45 22.88 27.98
N ASP A 574 13.73 22.84 28.33
CA ASP A 574 14.59 24.01 28.53
C ASP A 574 14.17 24.96 29.68
N ALA A 575 13.20 24.58 30.53
CA ALA A 575 12.76 25.39 31.68
C ALA A 575 12.35 24.50 32.88
N THR A 576 12.42 25.05 34.10
CA THR A 576 11.99 24.35 35.33
C THR A 576 10.69 24.95 35.85
N PRO A 577 9.61 24.16 35.97
CA PRO A 577 8.38 24.63 36.59
C PRO A 577 8.55 24.93 38.08
N SER A 578 7.94 26.02 38.55
CA SER A 578 7.81 26.35 39.97
C SER A 578 6.41 26.02 40.47
N LEU A 579 6.34 25.46 41.68
CA LEU A 579 5.10 25.10 42.37
C LEU A 579 4.81 26.10 43.50
N SER A 580 3.64 26.73 43.47
CA SER A 580 3.18 27.69 44.48
C SER A 580 1.92 27.14 45.18
N PRO A 581 2.06 26.34 46.26
CA PRO A 581 0.95 25.73 46.97
C PRO A 581 0.19 26.73 47.86
N LYS A 582 -1.13 26.53 47.98
CA LYS A 582 -2.04 27.31 48.83
C LYS A 582 -3.22 26.41 49.25
N GLU A 583 -3.20 25.94 50.49
CA GLU A 583 -4.24 25.06 51.06
C GLU A 583 -4.49 23.82 50.19
N ASP A 584 -5.66 23.73 49.56
CA ASP A 584 -6.16 22.63 48.72
C ASP A 584 -5.82 22.81 47.23
N LYS A 585 -4.98 23.79 46.88
CA LYS A 585 -4.69 24.23 45.51
C LYS A 585 -3.20 24.46 45.27
N VAL A 586 -2.73 24.25 44.05
CA VAL A 586 -1.34 24.51 43.64
C VAL A 586 -1.28 25.12 42.25
N TRP A 587 -0.52 26.21 42.16
CA TRP A 587 -0.14 26.84 40.90
C TRP A 587 1.14 26.23 40.36
N VAL A 588 1.13 25.85 39.08
CA VAL A 588 2.32 25.43 38.33
C VAL A 588 2.65 26.53 37.34
N GLU A 589 3.80 27.16 37.49
CA GLU A 589 4.22 28.29 36.67
C GLU A 589 5.56 28.00 36.00
N VAL A 590 5.76 28.57 34.81
CA VAL A 590 7.05 28.59 34.12
C VAL A 590 7.29 30.02 33.66
N GLU A 591 8.43 30.59 34.05
CA GLU A 591 8.82 31.96 33.69
C GLU A 591 7.76 33.02 34.06
N GLY A 592 7.00 32.79 35.15
CA GLY A 592 5.95 33.69 35.63
C GLY A 592 4.62 33.60 34.86
N LYS A 593 4.45 32.61 33.96
CA LYS A 593 3.19 32.32 33.29
C LYS A 593 2.55 31.02 33.84
N PRO A 594 1.23 30.96 34.00
CA PRO A 594 0.54 29.72 34.39
C PRO A 594 0.71 28.61 33.35
N LEU A 595 1.18 27.45 33.79
CA LEU A 595 1.27 26.21 33.01
C LEU A 595 0.11 25.27 33.32
N ALA A 596 -0.20 25.10 34.61
CA ALA A 596 -1.28 24.26 35.10
C ALA A 596 -1.75 24.74 36.48
N PHE A 597 -2.98 24.34 36.85
CA PHE A 597 -3.57 24.58 38.15
C PHE A 597 -4.12 23.27 38.71
N VAL A 598 -3.67 22.88 39.91
CA VAL A 598 -4.09 21.64 40.56
C VAL A 598 -4.98 21.99 41.75
N ARG A 599 -6.15 21.35 41.86
CA ARG A 599 -7.02 21.37 43.05
C ARG A 599 -7.26 19.95 43.53
N PHE A 600 -7.42 19.74 44.82
CA PHE A 600 -7.64 18.40 45.40
C PHE A 600 -8.50 18.45 46.66
N GLY A 601 -9.22 17.37 46.95
CA GLY A 601 -10.03 17.26 48.16
C GLY A 601 -9.20 17.13 49.45
N GLU A 602 -9.78 17.51 50.59
CA GLU A 602 -9.17 17.30 51.90
C GLU A 602 -9.34 15.84 52.39
N SER A 603 -8.27 15.26 52.95
CA SER A 603 -8.29 13.99 53.67
C SER A 603 -7.52 14.16 54.98
N SER A 604 -8.04 13.58 56.07
CA SER A 604 -7.46 13.77 57.42
C SER A 604 -6.04 13.23 57.56
N ASP A 605 -5.73 12.14 56.88
CA ASP A 605 -4.49 11.37 57.08
C ASP A 605 -3.59 11.28 55.82
N LEU A 606 -3.95 11.97 54.73
CA LEU A 606 -3.17 12.06 53.51
C LEU A 606 -2.39 13.38 53.44
N GLN A 607 -1.07 13.33 53.56
CA GLN A 607 -0.19 14.50 53.53
C GLN A 607 0.16 14.88 52.09
N VAL A 608 0.10 16.18 51.78
CA VAL A 608 0.52 16.75 50.50
C VAL A 608 1.79 17.55 50.69
N SER A 609 2.81 17.26 49.88
CA SER A 609 4.09 17.98 49.88
C SER A 609 4.55 18.27 48.47
N ASN A 610 5.43 19.25 48.29
CA ASN A 610 6.04 19.55 47.01
C ASN A 610 7.58 19.56 47.11
N GLU A 611 8.25 18.96 46.15
CA GLU A 611 9.71 18.99 46.01
C GLU A 611 10.08 19.30 44.54
N GLY A 612 10.82 20.39 44.33
CA GLY A 612 11.16 20.85 42.98
C GLY A 612 9.92 21.12 42.14
N SER A 613 9.74 20.34 41.07
CA SER A 613 8.58 20.37 40.17
C SER A 613 7.64 19.17 40.34
N THR A 614 7.66 18.50 41.50
CA THR A 614 6.80 17.35 41.81
C THR A 614 5.88 17.64 43.01
N LEU A 615 4.61 17.29 42.88
CA LEU A 615 3.64 17.20 43.98
C LEU A 615 3.48 15.75 44.43
N SER A 616 3.43 15.52 45.74
CA SER A 616 3.39 14.20 46.33
C SER A 616 2.29 14.10 47.38
N TRP A 617 1.45 13.07 47.25
CA TRP A 617 0.48 12.65 48.25
C TRP A 617 0.99 11.38 48.92
N ARG A 618 1.03 11.37 50.26
CA ARG A 618 1.55 10.28 51.09
C ARG A 618 0.70 10.09 52.33
N GLY A 619 0.24 8.87 52.59
CA GLY A 619 -0.50 8.55 53.81
C GLY A 619 -1.64 7.58 53.57
N ASP A 620 -2.55 7.50 54.54
CA ASP A 620 -3.66 6.56 54.54
C ASP A 620 -4.94 7.24 54.06
N LEU A 621 -5.66 6.57 53.15
CA LEU A 621 -7.01 6.93 52.75
C LEU A 621 -8.00 6.13 53.61
N ASP A 622 -8.90 6.83 54.30
CA ASP A 622 -9.86 6.24 55.23
C ASP A 622 -10.75 5.18 54.59
N ALA A 623 -11.22 4.24 55.41
CA ALA A 623 -12.19 3.22 54.99
C ALA A 623 -13.43 3.87 54.35
N ARG A 624 -13.90 3.33 53.23
CA ARG A 624 -15.09 3.82 52.50
C ARG A 624 -15.02 5.31 52.12
N SER A 625 -13.82 5.83 51.89
CA SER A 625 -13.60 7.22 51.49
C SER A 625 -12.98 7.31 50.09
N GLN A 626 -12.89 8.53 49.57
CA GLN A 626 -12.26 8.81 48.29
C GLN A 626 -11.57 10.17 48.33
N ILE A 627 -10.56 10.34 47.47
CA ILE A 627 -9.96 11.63 47.16
C ILE A 627 -9.94 11.83 45.64
N GLU A 628 -10.22 13.05 45.22
CA GLU A 628 -10.09 13.50 43.83
C GLU A 628 -9.01 14.58 43.75
N ILE A 629 -8.18 14.48 42.71
CA ILE A 629 -7.14 15.43 42.36
C ILE A 629 -7.40 15.84 40.91
N VAL A 630 -7.56 17.13 40.65
CA VAL A 630 -7.88 17.66 39.32
C VAL A 630 -6.79 18.64 38.89
N CYS A 631 -6.17 18.39 37.74
CA CYS A 631 -5.24 19.29 37.08
C CYS A 631 -5.90 19.93 35.85
N LEU A 632 -5.90 21.26 35.83
CA LEU A 632 -6.40 22.11 34.76
C LEU A 632 -5.21 22.69 33.98
N THR A 633 -5.14 22.40 32.68
CA THR A 633 -4.06 22.85 31.78
C THR A 633 -4.67 23.70 30.66
N PRO A 634 -4.54 25.04 30.72
CA PRO A 634 -5.19 25.93 29.76
C PRO A 634 -4.53 25.86 28.38
N GLY A 635 -5.35 25.84 27.32
CA GLY A 635 -4.94 26.04 25.94
C GLY A 635 -4.96 27.51 25.50
N TRP A 636 -4.94 28.46 26.44
CA TRP A 636 -4.88 29.91 26.20
C TRP A 636 -4.04 30.58 27.29
N GLU A 637 -3.71 31.86 27.13
CA GLU A 637 -3.03 32.64 28.18
C GLU A 637 -4.03 32.94 29.31
N ALA A 638 -4.20 31.99 30.23
CA ALA A 638 -5.15 32.09 31.33
C ALA A 638 -4.60 32.95 32.49
N THR A 639 -5.49 33.71 33.12
CA THR A 639 -5.21 34.39 34.39
C THR A 639 -5.49 33.46 35.57
N PRO A 640 -4.89 33.73 36.76
CA PRO A 640 -5.16 32.91 37.92
C PRO A 640 -6.63 32.78 38.33
N SER A 641 -7.38 33.89 38.27
CA SER A 641 -8.82 33.93 38.59
C SER A 641 -9.62 33.00 37.67
N GLU A 642 -9.28 32.95 36.37
CA GLU A 642 -10.04 32.15 35.40
C GLU A 642 -9.94 30.64 35.65
N LEU A 643 -8.81 30.13 36.15
CA LEU A 643 -8.69 28.71 36.49
C LEU A 643 -9.25 28.41 37.89
N GLU A 644 -9.15 29.34 38.84
CA GLU A 644 -9.76 29.20 40.17
C GLU A 644 -11.30 29.21 40.10
N GLU A 645 -11.88 29.94 39.15
CA GLU A 645 -13.33 30.02 38.91
C GLU A 645 -13.83 28.95 37.91
N ALA A 646 -12.95 28.07 37.43
CA ALA A 646 -13.34 27.02 36.49
C ALA A 646 -14.35 26.04 37.14
N PRO A 647 -15.39 25.60 36.40
CA PRO A 647 -16.38 24.65 36.90
C PRO A 647 -15.79 23.33 37.40
N GLU A 648 -16.58 22.56 38.13
CA GLU A 648 -16.18 21.23 38.62
C GLU A 648 -15.89 20.24 37.47
N SER A 649 -15.02 19.26 37.73
CA SER A 649 -14.56 18.27 36.73
C SER A 649 -15.73 17.57 36.02
N ASP A 650 -16.73 17.11 36.79
CA ASP A 650 -17.91 16.44 36.24
C ASP A 650 -18.79 17.35 35.37
N GLU A 651 -18.91 18.64 35.71
CA GLU A 651 -19.62 19.61 34.87
C GLU A 651 -18.86 19.82 33.54
N LEU A 652 -17.54 19.96 33.61
CA LEU A 652 -16.69 20.09 32.43
C LEU A 652 -16.77 18.83 31.54
N ALA A 653 -16.78 17.63 32.14
CA ALA A 653 -16.90 16.37 31.41
C ALA A 653 -18.26 16.27 30.68
N ASN A 654 -19.36 16.64 31.36
CA ASN A 654 -20.69 16.66 30.74
C ASN A 654 -20.77 17.69 29.60
N ARG A 655 -20.20 18.89 29.79
CA ARG A 655 -20.09 19.89 28.72
C ARG A 655 -19.28 19.39 27.53
N THR A 656 -18.20 18.64 27.76
CA THR A 656 -17.42 18.01 26.68
C THR A 656 -18.26 16.96 25.92
N LYS A 657 -19.04 16.13 26.63
CA LYS A 657 -19.94 15.15 26.00
C LYS A 657 -21.01 15.85 25.14
N GLU A 658 -21.67 16.87 25.68
CA GLU A 658 -22.66 17.69 24.95
C GLU A 658 -22.04 18.39 23.73
N TYR A 659 -20.80 18.87 23.86
CA TYR A 659 -20.06 19.47 22.76
C TYR A 659 -19.85 18.47 21.62
N TRP A 660 -19.32 17.28 21.90
CA TRP A 660 -19.07 16.29 20.85
C TRP A 660 -20.35 15.73 20.23
N GLU A 661 -21.41 15.56 21.01
CA GLU A 661 -22.74 15.25 20.47
C GLU A 661 -23.21 16.37 19.53
N GLY A 662 -23.00 17.64 19.89
CA GLY A 662 -23.31 18.80 19.03
C GLY A 662 -22.47 18.85 17.75
N VAL A 663 -21.19 18.50 17.82
CA VAL A 663 -20.28 18.43 16.65
C VAL A 663 -20.71 17.33 15.68
N LEU A 664 -21.15 16.17 16.20
CA LEU A 664 -21.62 15.06 15.37
C LEU A 664 -23.11 15.13 15.00
N ALA A 665 -23.89 16.03 15.60
CA ALA A 665 -25.32 16.17 15.32
C ALA A 665 -25.70 16.30 13.84
N PRO A 666 -24.96 17.06 12.99
CA PRO A 666 -25.25 17.18 11.55
C PRO A 666 -24.67 16.03 10.70
N ALA A 667 -23.96 15.08 11.31
CA ALA A 667 -23.42 13.92 10.61
C ALA A 667 -24.50 12.81 10.46
N MET A 668 -24.19 11.83 9.62
CA MET A 668 -24.93 10.57 9.49
C MET A 668 -24.87 9.82 10.82
N LYS A 669 -26.04 9.39 11.32
CA LYS A 669 -26.15 8.58 12.53
C LYS A 669 -26.40 7.14 12.14
N VAL A 670 -25.50 6.26 12.59
CA VAL A 670 -25.61 4.82 12.44
C VAL A 670 -26.05 4.23 13.77
N ARG A 671 -27.15 3.47 13.77
CA ARG A 671 -27.56 2.64 14.90
C ARG A 671 -27.74 1.21 14.42
N ILE A 672 -26.97 0.30 15.02
CA ILE A 672 -26.90 -1.10 14.63
C ILE A 672 -26.89 -1.98 15.88
N PRO A 673 -27.27 -3.27 15.79
CA PRO A 673 -27.18 -4.21 16.90
C PRO A 673 -25.73 -4.69 17.13
N ASP A 674 -24.77 -3.76 17.05
CA ASP A 674 -23.35 -3.92 17.36
C ASP A 674 -22.84 -2.63 18.02
N PRO A 675 -22.99 -2.50 19.36
CA PRO A 675 -22.65 -1.26 20.05
C PRO A 675 -21.16 -0.91 20.00
N PHE A 676 -20.28 -1.92 19.88
CA PHE A 676 -18.85 -1.66 19.80
C PHE A 676 -18.48 -1.06 18.45
N LEU A 677 -18.98 -1.63 17.34
CA LEU A 677 -18.77 -1.05 16.01
C LEU A 677 -19.40 0.33 15.88
N GLU A 678 -20.60 0.55 16.46
CA GLU A 678 -21.22 1.88 16.50
C GLU A 678 -20.28 2.91 17.15
N ASN A 679 -19.66 2.54 18.28
CA ASN A 679 -18.68 3.40 18.96
C ASN A 679 -17.42 3.63 18.12
N VAL A 680 -16.92 2.61 17.40
CA VAL A 680 -15.79 2.77 16.46
C VAL A 680 -16.15 3.78 15.37
N ILE A 681 -17.32 3.66 14.73
CA ILE A 681 -17.77 4.59 13.67
C ILE A 681 -17.86 6.04 14.18
N ARG A 682 -18.34 6.25 15.42
CA ARG A 682 -18.42 7.58 16.03
C ARG A 682 -17.04 8.12 16.38
N ALA A 683 -16.21 7.30 17.03
CA ALA A 683 -14.86 7.69 17.43
C ALA A 683 -13.97 7.98 16.22
N SER A 684 -14.13 7.24 15.12
CA SER A 684 -13.41 7.50 13.87
C SER A 684 -13.61 8.92 13.33
N GLN A 685 -14.85 9.43 13.35
CA GLN A 685 -15.13 10.82 12.94
C GLN A 685 -14.45 11.83 13.89
N VAL A 686 -14.50 11.56 15.20
CA VAL A 686 -13.83 12.39 16.21
C VAL A 686 -12.31 12.39 16.00
N HIS A 687 -11.70 11.23 15.75
CA HIS A 687 -10.27 11.08 15.51
C HIS A 687 -9.78 11.86 14.30
N CYS A 688 -10.56 11.93 13.21
CA CYS A 688 -10.28 12.80 12.07
C CYS A 688 -10.28 14.30 12.48
N LEU A 689 -11.28 14.73 13.26
CA LEU A 689 -11.38 16.11 13.75
C LEU A 689 -10.26 16.46 14.76
N LEU A 690 -9.82 15.50 15.58
CA LEU A 690 -8.71 15.65 16.52
C LEU A 690 -7.37 15.76 15.78
N ALA A 691 -7.15 14.98 14.72
CA ALA A 691 -5.94 15.04 13.92
C ALA A 691 -5.86 16.31 13.06
N ALA A 692 -6.98 16.83 12.55
CA ALA A 692 -6.99 18.03 11.73
C ALA A 692 -6.48 19.29 12.44
N ARG A 693 -6.09 20.29 11.65
CA ARG A 693 -5.61 21.61 12.11
C ARG A 693 -6.35 22.71 11.37
N ASN A 694 -6.69 23.77 12.09
CA ASN A 694 -7.31 24.95 11.51
C ASN A 694 -6.24 25.97 11.13
N ASP A 695 -6.25 26.48 9.90
CA ASP A 695 -5.36 27.57 9.51
C ASP A 695 -5.86 28.88 10.14
N PRO A 696 -5.09 29.52 11.03
CA PRO A 696 -5.53 30.74 11.71
C PRO A 696 -5.60 31.96 10.78
N SER A 697 -4.99 31.91 9.59
CA SER A 697 -4.95 33.04 8.67
C SER A 697 -6.25 33.21 7.88
N ASP A 698 -6.90 32.10 7.52
CA ASP A 698 -8.07 32.11 6.63
C ASP A 698 -9.18 31.14 7.03
N GLY A 699 -8.97 30.36 8.09
CA GLY A 699 -9.93 29.39 8.58
C GLY A 699 -10.02 28.11 7.74
N SER A 700 -9.19 27.87 6.74
CA SER A 700 -9.17 26.58 6.04
C SER A 700 -8.75 25.42 6.99
N ILE A 701 -8.98 24.18 6.59
CA ILE A 701 -8.70 23.00 7.44
C ILE A 701 -7.66 22.12 6.76
N ALA A 702 -6.52 21.93 7.43
CA ALA A 702 -5.56 20.92 7.06
C ALA A 702 -6.02 19.56 7.60
N ALA A 703 -6.52 18.71 6.71
CA ALA A 703 -6.85 17.32 7.00
C ALA A 703 -5.58 16.46 7.17
N TRP A 704 -4.97 16.51 8.35
CA TRP A 704 -3.81 15.68 8.68
C TRP A 704 -4.16 14.19 8.59
N ILE A 705 -3.20 13.41 8.12
CA ILE A 705 -3.37 11.97 7.83
C ILE A 705 -2.93 11.07 9.00
N ALA A 706 -2.37 11.67 10.06
CA ALA A 706 -2.16 11.03 11.35
C ALA A 706 -2.12 12.07 12.48
N SER A 707 -2.21 11.62 13.73
CA SER A 707 -2.14 12.54 14.87
C SER A 707 -0.73 13.01 15.19
N ASP A 708 0.29 12.16 15.09
CA ASP A 708 1.66 12.50 15.54
C ASP A 708 2.64 12.83 14.43
N ARG A 709 2.58 12.15 13.30
CA ARG A 709 3.49 12.34 12.18
C ARG A 709 2.68 12.39 10.89
N TYR A 710 3.16 13.17 9.93
CA TYR A 710 2.49 13.46 8.64
C TYR A 710 1.38 14.51 8.72
N GLY A 711 1.62 15.62 8.03
CA GLY A 711 0.63 16.67 7.80
C GLY A 711 -0.42 16.26 6.75
N PRO A 712 -1.08 17.25 6.11
CA PRO A 712 -2.11 17.00 5.10
C PRO A 712 -1.46 16.64 3.75
N LEU A 713 -0.89 15.43 3.64
CA LEU A 713 -0.28 14.96 2.39
C LEU A 713 -1.36 14.79 1.30
N GLU A 714 -1.13 15.37 0.13
CA GLU A 714 -2.04 15.39 -1.02
C GLU A 714 -2.46 13.99 -1.48
N SER A 715 -1.59 12.98 -1.36
CA SER A 715 -1.92 11.62 -1.80
C SER A 715 -2.70 10.80 -0.78
N GLU A 716 -2.96 11.34 0.42
CA GLU A 716 -3.56 10.56 1.51
C GLU A 716 -4.70 11.30 2.22
N ALA A 717 -4.63 12.62 2.36
CA ALA A 717 -5.64 13.45 3.03
C ALA A 717 -7.01 13.39 2.36
N HIS A 718 -7.06 13.06 1.06
CA HIS A 718 -8.31 12.97 0.33
C HIS A 718 -9.18 11.78 0.75
N SER A 719 -8.61 10.70 1.29
CA SER A 719 -9.41 9.66 1.96
C SER A 719 -10.14 10.20 3.20
N VAL A 720 -9.48 11.06 3.99
CA VAL A 720 -10.04 11.70 5.19
C VAL A 720 -11.18 12.63 4.80
N ILE A 721 -10.94 13.50 3.82
CA ILE A 721 -11.93 14.46 3.32
C ILE A 721 -13.16 13.72 2.78
N LEU A 722 -12.95 12.73 1.90
CA LEU A 722 -14.03 11.96 1.31
C LEU A 722 -14.83 11.18 2.36
N GLY A 723 -14.15 10.49 3.29
CA GLY A 723 -14.80 9.73 4.36
C GLY A 723 -15.63 10.63 5.28
N MET A 724 -15.08 11.76 5.72
CA MET A 724 -15.78 12.73 6.55
C MET A 724 -16.97 13.37 5.81
N ASP A 725 -16.82 13.70 4.54
CA ASP A 725 -17.91 14.25 3.72
C ASP A 725 -19.05 13.24 3.54
N ARG A 726 -18.72 11.98 3.25
CA ARG A 726 -19.65 10.86 3.16
C ARG A 726 -20.37 10.57 4.48
N MET A 727 -19.76 10.92 5.62
CA MET A 727 -20.42 10.86 6.92
C MET A 727 -21.21 12.13 7.27
N GLY A 728 -21.27 13.14 6.41
CA GLY A 728 -22.10 14.34 6.62
C GLY A 728 -21.34 15.58 7.09
N HIS A 729 -20.01 15.54 7.22
CA HIS A 729 -19.19 16.68 7.65
C HIS A 729 -18.87 17.65 6.51
N GLU A 730 -19.92 18.27 5.95
CA GLU A 730 -19.83 19.19 4.80
C GLU A 730 -18.84 20.32 5.03
N GLU A 731 -18.96 21.04 6.16
CA GLU A 731 -18.10 22.19 6.45
C GLU A 731 -16.62 21.78 6.58
N PHE A 732 -16.34 20.61 7.18
CA PHE A 732 -14.99 20.08 7.27
C PHE A 732 -14.42 19.81 5.87
N ALA A 733 -15.22 19.16 5.01
CA ALA A 733 -14.82 18.79 3.66
C ALA A 733 -14.57 20.03 2.79
N THR A 734 -15.50 20.98 2.74
CA THR A 734 -15.38 22.22 1.97
C THR A 734 -14.12 23.01 2.39
N ARG A 735 -13.93 23.24 3.68
CA ARG A 735 -12.76 24.01 4.19
C ARG A 735 -11.44 23.26 3.98
N SER A 736 -11.46 21.93 3.89
CA SER A 736 -10.29 21.13 3.58
C SER A 736 -9.97 21.10 2.09
N LEU A 737 -10.97 21.13 1.21
CA LEU A 737 -10.76 21.30 -0.22
C LEU A 737 -10.24 22.70 -0.53
N ASP A 738 -10.80 23.74 0.10
CA ASP A 738 -10.30 25.11 -0.01
C ASP A 738 -8.84 25.23 0.43
N TYR A 739 -8.43 24.46 1.44
CA TYR A 739 -7.03 24.38 1.86
C TYR A 739 -6.13 23.90 0.72
N PHE A 740 -6.47 22.79 0.06
CA PHE A 740 -5.67 22.21 -1.02
C PHE A 740 -5.69 23.04 -2.31
N ILE A 741 -6.83 23.66 -2.66
CA ILE A 741 -6.94 24.55 -3.83
C ILE A 741 -5.95 25.72 -3.70
N LYS A 742 -5.77 26.26 -2.49
CA LYS A 742 -4.79 27.34 -2.22
C LYS A 742 -3.33 26.89 -2.36
N GLN A 743 -3.06 25.59 -2.34
CA GLN A 743 -1.72 25.02 -2.54
C GLN A 743 -1.43 24.68 -4.01
N TYR A 744 -2.34 24.98 -4.94
CA TYR A 744 -2.03 24.90 -6.36
C TYR A 744 -0.90 25.87 -6.69
N ASN A 745 0.16 25.34 -7.27
CA ASN A 745 1.27 26.17 -7.69
C ASN A 745 0.97 26.94 -8.99
N GLU A 746 1.88 27.83 -9.35
CA GLU A 746 1.77 28.64 -10.58
C GLU A 746 1.72 27.78 -11.86
N ALA A 747 2.33 26.59 -11.85
CA ALA A 747 2.38 25.68 -13.00
C ALA A 747 1.07 24.89 -13.22
N GLY A 748 0.16 24.83 -12.25
CA GLY A 748 -1.15 24.20 -12.40
C GLY A 748 -1.27 22.81 -11.80
N TYR A 749 -0.51 22.51 -10.75
CA TYR A 749 -0.66 21.24 -10.03
C TYR A 749 -0.53 21.43 -8.51
N LEU A 750 -0.97 20.40 -7.79
CA LEU A 750 -0.90 20.31 -6.34
C LEU A 750 0.33 19.51 -5.92
N THR A 751 1.05 20.03 -4.93
CA THR A 751 2.06 19.26 -4.18
C THR A 751 2.23 19.85 -2.79
N THR A 752 2.38 18.98 -1.79
CA THR A 752 2.72 19.40 -0.42
C THR A 752 4.14 19.00 -0.02
N GLY A 753 4.93 18.56 -1.00
CA GLY A 753 6.28 18.05 -0.79
C GLY A 753 6.38 16.53 -0.81
N TYR A 754 5.33 15.80 -1.21
CA TYR A 754 5.34 14.34 -1.22
C TYR A 754 5.23 13.72 -2.63
N THR A 755 4.15 13.92 -3.39
CA THR A 755 4.04 13.37 -4.77
C THR A 755 3.01 14.11 -5.59
N LEU A 756 3.25 14.23 -6.90
CA LEU A 756 2.28 14.83 -7.81
C LEU A 756 0.95 14.08 -7.89
N MET A 757 0.92 12.77 -7.56
CA MET A 757 -0.27 11.91 -7.68
C MET A 757 -1.49 12.51 -7.00
N GLY A 758 -1.30 13.19 -5.86
CA GLY A 758 -2.38 13.79 -5.11
C GLY A 758 -3.18 14.83 -5.89
N THR A 759 -2.63 15.38 -6.98
CA THR A 759 -3.38 16.29 -7.88
C THR A 759 -4.62 15.61 -8.48
N GLY A 760 -4.50 14.40 -9.01
CA GLY A 760 -5.63 13.68 -9.60
C GLY A 760 -6.67 13.28 -8.54
N TRP A 761 -6.20 12.75 -7.42
CA TRP A 761 -7.08 12.35 -6.32
C TRP A 761 -7.79 13.55 -5.67
N HIS A 762 -7.12 14.70 -5.57
CA HIS A 762 -7.73 15.94 -5.11
C HIS A 762 -8.94 16.32 -5.97
N LEU A 763 -8.75 16.38 -7.28
CA LEU A 763 -9.82 16.73 -8.22
C LEU A 763 -10.98 15.73 -8.17
N TRP A 764 -10.68 14.44 -8.03
CA TRP A 764 -11.70 13.42 -7.87
C TRP A 764 -12.53 13.65 -6.60
N THR A 765 -11.87 13.92 -5.47
CA THR A 765 -12.55 14.19 -4.19
C THR A 765 -13.35 15.49 -4.22
N LEU A 766 -12.86 16.50 -4.94
CA LEU A 766 -13.55 17.76 -5.16
C LEU A 766 -14.84 17.55 -5.96
N ALA A 767 -14.79 16.73 -7.01
CA ALA A 767 -15.96 16.39 -7.81
C ALA A 767 -16.98 15.58 -7.01
N GLU A 768 -16.54 14.56 -6.26
CA GLU A 768 -17.39 13.78 -5.34
C GLU A 768 -18.09 14.69 -4.31
N HIS A 769 -17.38 15.66 -3.75
CA HIS A 769 -17.97 16.65 -2.84
C HIS A 769 -19.05 17.48 -3.54
N PHE A 770 -18.77 17.98 -4.74
CA PHE A 770 -19.77 18.71 -5.52
C PHE A 770 -20.99 17.85 -5.83
N ASP A 771 -20.81 16.58 -6.19
CA ASP A 771 -21.91 15.66 -6.50
C ASP A 771 -22.79 15.35 -5.29
N LEU A 772 -22.18 15.23 -4.11
CA LEU A 772 -22.87 14.99 -2.84
C LEU A 772 -23.63 16.23 -2.35
N ARG A 773 -23.07 17.42 -2.53
CA ARG A 773 -23.59 18.67 -1.95
C ARG A 773 -24.43 19.50 -2.91
N ARG A 774 -24.11 19.44 -4.21
CA ARG A 774 -24.68 20.27 -5.28
C ARG A 774 -24.55 21.77 -4.99
N ASN A 775 -23.46 22.17 -4.31
CA ASN A 775 -23.17 23.56 -3.99
C ASN A 775 -22.57 24.27 -5.20
N ARG A 776 -23.44 24.74 -6.09
CA ARG A 776 -23.08 25.47 -7.31
C ARG A 776 -22.28 26.74 -7.04
N ALA A 777 -22.64 27.51 -6.00
CA ALA A 777 -21.97 28.77 -5.69
C ALA A 777 -20.51 28.56 -5.28
N TRP A 778 -20.23 27.53 -4.47
CA TRP A 778 -18.86 27.16 -4.12
C TRP A 778 -18.07 26.71 -5.35
N LEU A 779 -18.61 25.81 -6.18
CA LEU A 779 -17.90 25.35 -7.37
C LEU A 779 -17.61 26.49 -8.35
N GLU A 780 -18.58 27.39 -8.58
CA GLU A 780 -18.38 28.59 -9.40
C GLU A 780 -17.24 29.48 -8.87
N SER A 781 -17.05 29.55 -7.55
CA SER A 781 -15.99 30.36 -6.95
C SER A 781 -14.58 29.79 -7.13
N VAL A 782 -14.44 28.47 -7.27
CA VAL A 782 -13.15 27.78 -7.42
C VAL A 782 -12.89 27.29 -8.85
N ALA A 783 -13.90 27.32 -9.72
CA ALA A 783 -13.87 26.80 -11.08
C ALA A 783 -12.66 27.25 -11.93
N PRO A 784 -12.18 28.52 -11.87
CA PRO A 784 -11.01 28.93 -12.64
C PRO A 784 -9.75 28.13 -12.29
N GLU A 785 -9.51 27.91 -11.00
CA GLU A 785 -8.35 27.15 -10.53
C GLU A 785 -8.49 25.65 -10.82
N VAL A 786 -9.69 25.10 -10.63
CA VAL A 786 -9.99 23.69 -10.95
C VAL A 786 -9.79 23.41 -12.45
N ALA A 787 -10.30 24.29 -13.33
CA ALA A 787 -10.12 24.17 -14.78
C ALA A 787 -8.64 24.23 -15.17
N ARG A 788 -7.86 25.16 -14.58
CA ARG A 788 -6.42 25.30 -14.82
C ARG A 788 -5.64 24.02 -14.47
N VAL A 789 -5.98 23.35 -13.38
CA VAL A 789 -5.34 22.08 -13.00
C VAL A 789 -5.75 20.92 -13.92
N CYS A 790 -7.01 20.88 -14.37
CA CYS A 790 -7.46 19.91 -15.37
C CYS A 790 -6.75 20.11 -16.73
N GLU A 791 -6.54 21.37 -17.13
CA GLU A 791 -5.78 21.74 -18.32
C GLU A 791 -4.31 21.30 -18.19
N TRP A 792 -3.69 21.48 -17.02
CA TRP A 792 -2.34 20.98 -16.75
C TRP A 792 -2.23 19.46 -16.92
N ILE A 793 -3.21 18.68 -16.43
CA ILE A 793 -3.22 17.22 -16.66
C ILE A 793 -3.23 16.93 -18.16
N SER A 794 -4.12 17.59 -18.92
CA SER A 794 -4.21 17.42 -20.38
C SER A 794 -2.88 17.74 -21.07
N ASP A 795 -2.19 18.80 -20.64
CA ASP A 795 -0.86 19.16 -21.15
C ASP A 795 0.21 18.12 -20.83
N GLN A 796 0.12 17.45 -19.67
CA GLN A 796 1.02 16.34 -19.34
C GLN A 796 0.82 15.14 -20.27
N LEU A 797 -0.42 14.82 -20.63
CA LEU A 797 -0.72 13.72 -21.56
C LEU A 797 -0.08 13.97 -22.94
N GLU A 798 -0.07 15.22 -23.40
CA GLU A 798 0.59 15.61 -24.65
C GLU A 798 2.11 15.41 -24.66
N LYS A 799 2.76 15.33 -23.49
CA LYS A 799 4.21 15.10 -23.40
C LYS A 799 4.60 13.68 -23.78
N THR A 800 3.69 12.70 -23.64
CA THR A 800 3.96 11.28 -23.91
C THR A 800 3.47 10.80 -25.27
N LYS A 801 2.75 11.62 -26.04
CA LYS A 801 2.22 11.28 -27.38
C LYS A 801 3.31 11.12 -28.45
N ARG A 802 4.07 10.02 -28.37
CA ARG A 802 5.15 9.65 -29.30
C ARG A 802 4.78 8.42 -30.14
N LEU A 803 5.04 8.52 -31.45
CA LEU A 803 4.87 7.42 -32.39
C LEU A 803 6.21 6.69 -32.62
N ASP A 804 6.13 5.40 -32.91
CA ASP A 804 7.26 4.63 -33.42
C ASP A 804 7.62 5.07 -34.87
N PRO A 805 8.78 4.65 -35.42
CA PRO A 805 9.15 4.97 -36.81
C PRO A 805 8.17 4.48 -37.89
N SER A 806 7.24 3.58 -37.55
CA SER A 806 6.17 3.11 -38.44
C SER A 806 4.87 3.91 -38.32
N GLY A 807 4.84 4.92 -37.45
CA GLY A 807 3.68 5.78 -37.21
C GLY A 807 2.67 5.22 -36.22
N ARG A 808 3.00 4.16 -35.47
CA ARG A 808 2.10 3.58 -34.45
C ARG A 808 2.36 4.20 -33.08
N PRO A 809 1.33 4.38 -32.24
CA PRO A 809 1.54 4.84 -30.86
C PRO A 809 2.44 3.89 -30.07
N LEU A 810 3.39 4.46 -29.33
CA LEU A 810 4.14 3.69 -28.33
C LEU A 810 3.26 3.31 -27.13
N PRO A 811 3.65 2.30 -26.33
CA PRO A 811 2.83 1.86 -25.19
C PRO A 811 2.48 2.98 -24.21
N GLU A 812 3.40 3.90 -23.95
CA GLU A 812 3.22 5.05 -23.05
C GLU A 812 2.42 6.23 -23.65
N TYR A 813 1.99 6.14 -24.92
CA TYR A 813 1.37 7.27 -25.63
C TYR A 813 0.11 7.78 -24.93
N GLY A 814 0.09 9.07 -24.59
CA GLY A 814 -1.06 9.74 -23.99
C GLY A 814 -1.34 9.30 -22.54
N LEU A 815 -0.33 8.78 -21.84
CA LEU A 815 -0.34 8.60 -20.39
C LEU A 815 0.26 9.82 -19.69
N MET A 816 0.00 9.98 -18.39
CA MET A 816 0.80 10.87 -17.56
C MET A 816 2.27 10.40 -17.57
N PRO A 817 3.24 11.33 -17.56
CA PRO A 817 4.67 11.01 -17.39
C PRO A 817 4.93 10.10 -16.19
N PRO A 818 6.06 9.36 -16.18
CA PRO A 818 6.36 8.45 -15.08
C PRO A 818 6.56 9.23 -13.78
N GLY A 819 6.17 8.66 -12.65
CA GLY A 819 6.19 9.34 -11.35
C GLY A 819 6.44 8.40 -10.18
N VAL A 820 6.55 8.99 -8.99
CA VAL A 820 6.69 8.27 -7.71
C VAL A 820 5.32 8.13 -7.05
N VAL A 821 5.05 6.96 -6.49
CA VAL A 821 3.85 6.69 -5.68
C VAL A 821 4.29 6.23 -4.30
N ALA A 822 3.70 6.82 -3.26
CA ALA A 822 4.03 6.57 -1.86
C ALA A 822 5.55 6.69 -1.58
N ASP A 823 6.12 5.79 -0.78
CA ASP A 823 7.50 5.94 -0.29
C ASP A 823 8.58 5.49 -1.29
N TRP A 824 8.24 4.59 -2.22
CA TRP A 824 9.22 4.04 -3.17
C TRP A 824 9.59 5.05 -4.26
N ASN A 825 10.77 5.66 -4.11
CA ASN A 825 11.31 6.73 -4.95
C ASN A 825 11.74 6.29 -6.37
N ARG A 826 10.93 5.48 -7.06
CA ARG A 826 11.20 4.99 -8.40
C ARG A 826 10.16 5.50 -9.39
N PHE A 827 10.60 6.22 -10.42
CA PHE A 827 9.76 6.66 -11.54
C PHE A 827 9.28 5.46 -12.37
N LEU A 828 7.96 5.29 -12.41
CA LEU A 828 7.26 4.27 -13.19
C LEU A 828 5.94 4.82 -13.74
N TYR A 829 5.47 4.23 -14.83
CA TYR A 829 4.10 4.42 -15.35
C TYR A 829 3.13 3.48 -14.61
N ARG A 830 2.83 3.78 -13.35
CA ARG A 830 1.93 2.94 -12.52
C ARG A 830 0.47 3.15 -12.86
N PHE A 831 -0.32 2.08 -12.94
CA PHE A 831 -1.74 2.20 -13.30
C PHE A 831 -2.58 2.89 -12.23
N VAL A 832 -2.28 2.70 -10.93
CA VAL A 832 -2.95 3.44 -9.85
C VAL A 832 -2.82 4.96 -10.01
N PHE A 833 -1.66 5.44 -10.44
CA PHE A 833 -1.40 6.87 -10.68
C PHE A 833 -2.24 7.37 -11.85
N GLN A 834 -2.24 6.64 -12.97
CA GLN A 834 -3.02 6.99 -14.16
C GLN A 834 -4.54 7.00 -13.85
N ALA A 835 -5.00 6.04 -13.06
CA ALA A 835 -6.39 5.91 -12.63
C ALA A 835 -6.91 7.16 -11.92
N HIS A 836 -6.15 7.68 -10.94
CA HIS A 836 -6.56 8.86 -10.16
C HIS A 836 -6.50 10.15 -10.97
N TYR A 837 -5.56 10.31 -11.91
CA TYR A 837 -5.61 11.46 -12.83
C TYR A 837 -6.78 11.39 -13.79
N TYR A 838 -7.13 10.19 -14.27
CA TYR A 838 -8.30 10.03 -15.12
C TYR A 838 -9.57 10.39 -14.35
N ALA A 839 -9.81 9.79 -13.18
CA ALA A 839 -10.98 10.09 -12.36
C ALA A 839 -11.05 11.58 -12.01
N GLY A 840 -9.92 12.17 -11.59
CA GLY A 840 -9.85 13.60 -11.29
C GLY A 840 -10.17 14.49 -12.48
N LEU A 841 -9.58 14.22 -13.65
CA LEU A 841 -9.84 14.97 -14.87
C LEU A 841 -11.28 14.81 -15.36
N HIS A 842 -11.79 13.57 -15.37
CA HIS A 842 -13.13 13.25 -15.84
C HIS A 842 -14.20 13.90 -14.95
N ASP A 843 -14.17 13.61 -13.65
CA ASP A 843 -15.26 13.97 -12.74
C ASP A 843 -15.26 15.48 -12.47
N ALA A 844 -14.07 16.12 -12.38
CA ALA A 844 -14.01 17.57 -12.27
C ALA A 844 -14.48 18.26 -13.56
N ALA A 845 -14.22 17.69 -14.74
CA ALA A 845 -14.73 18.22 -16.00
C ALA A 845 -16.26 18.07 -16.11
N GLU A 846 -16.85 16.98 -15.60
CA GLU A 846 -18.30 16.82 -15.49
C GLU A 846 -18.91 17.87 -14.55
N ALA A 847 -18.32 18.08 -13.37
CA ALA A 847 -18.75 19.12 -12.43
C ALA A 847 -18.67 20.53 -13.05
N LEU A 848 -17.58 20.82 -13.78
CA LEU A 848 -17.42 22.07 -14.53
C LEU A 848 -18.46 22.22 -15.65
N ALA A 849 -18.86 21.12 -16.29
CA ALA A 849 -19.91 21.13 -17.31
C ALA A 849 -21.28 21.52 -16.72
N GLU A 850 -21.61 21.05 -15.50
CA GLU A 850 -22.89 21.37 -14.83
C GLU A 850 -23.06 22.86 -14.55
N ILE A 851 -21.96 23.57 -14.30
CA ILE A 851 -21.98 25.03 -14.10
C ILE A 851 -21.81 25.83 -15.39
N GLY A 852 -21.61 25.16 -16.53
CA GLY A 852 -21.47 25.79 -17.85
C GLY A 852 -20.10 26.40 -18.11
N ASN A 853 -19.03 25.85 -17.52
CA ASN A 853 -17.66 26.28 -17.80
C ASN A 853 -17.26 25.97 -19.26
N SER A 854 -16.59 26.90 -19.92
CA SER A 854 -16.23 26.78 -21.34
C SER A 854 -15.15 25.72 -21.64
N SER A 855 -14.28 25.39 -20.69
CA SER A 855 -13.22 24.39 -20.88
C SER A 855 -13.73 22.95 -20.77
N ALA A 856 -14.91 22.72 -20.17
CA ALA A 856 -15.41 21.40 -19.82
C ALA A 856 -15.47 20.41 -21.01
N SER A 857 -15.94 20.86 -22.18
CA SER A 857 -16.04 19.98 -23.36
C SER A 857 -14.68 19.46 -23.83
N ALA A 858 -13.64 20.29 -23.82
CA ALA A 858 -12.30 19.87 -24.25
C ALA A 858 -11.65 18.95 -23.19
N LEU A 859 -11.90 19.22 -21.91
CA LEU A 859 -11.42 18.38 -20.81
C LEU A 859 -12.06 16.99 -20.81
N LEU A 860 -13.36 16.89 -21.11
CA LEU A 860 -14.07 15.60 -21.25
C LEU A 860 -13.55 14.80 -22.46
N GLU A 861 -13.23 15.46 -23.57
CA GLU A 861 -12.59 14.81 -24.72
C GLU A 861 -11.20 14.26 -24.36
N SER A 862 -10.39 15.07 -23.66
CA SER A 862 -9.08 14.67 -23.12
C SER A 862 -9.21 13.47 -22.17
N ALA A 863 -10.16 13.48 -21.24
CA ALA A 863 -10.42 12.36 -20.32
C ALA A 863 -10.80 11.07 -21.05
N SER A 864 -11.63 11.16 -22.10
CA SER A 864 -12.04 10.02 -22.92
C SER A 864 -10.87 9.40 -23.69
N GLU A 865 -10.01 10.24 -24.27
CA GLU A 865 -8.77 9.79 -24.91
C GLU A 865 -7.83 9.14 -23.87
N PHE A 866 -7.70 9.75 -22.69
CA PHE A 866 -6.85 9.24 -21.62
C PHE A 866 -7.28 7.85 -21.16
N LYS A 867 -8.57 7.63 -20.88
CA LYS A 867 -9.12 6.30 -20.56
C LYS A 867 -8.74 5.26 -21.60
N SER A 868 -8.91 5.60 -22.87
CA SER A 868 -8.59 4.70 -24.00
C SER A 868 -7.09 4.37 -24.05
N ASN A 869 -6.23 5.35 -23.79
CA ASN A 869 -4.78 5.16 -23.73
C ASN A 869 -4.35 4.31 -22.53
N ILE A 870 -4.95 4.48 -21.35
CA ILE A 870 -4.71 3.64 -20.17
C ILE A 870 -5.07 2.18 -20.47
N LEU A 871 -6.27 1.93 -21.00
CA LEU A 871 -6.70 0.56 -21.34
C LEU A 871 -5.80 -0.10 -22.37
N ARG A 872 -5.32 0.66 -23.38
CA ARG A 872 -4.35 0.15 -24.35
C ARG A 872 -3.03 -0.24 -23.68
N ALA A 873 -2.49 0.62 -22.81
CA ALA A 873 -1.23 0.37 -22.11
C ALA A 873 -1.33 -0.80 -21.12
N TYR A 874 -2.45 -0.90 -20.40
CA TYR A 874 -2.75 -2.00 -19.49
C TYR A 874 -2.81 -3.34 -20.25
N ARG A 875 -3.64 -3.43 -21.30
CA ARG A 875 -3.76 -4.66 -22.11
C ARG A 875 -2.45 -5.04 -22.80
N TRP A 876 -1.65 -4.06 -23.22
CA TRP A 876 -0.31 -4.31 -23.77
C TRP A 876 0.63 -4.96 -22.74
N SER A 877 0.49 -4.59 -21.46
CA SER A 877 1.27 -5.13 -20.34
C SER A 877 0.78 -6.53 -19.94
N VAL A 878 -0.54 -6.75 -19.88
CA VAL A 878 -1.15 -8.07 -19.62
C VAL A 878 -0.70 -9.10 -20.66
N ALA A 879 -0.62 -8.71 -21.94
CA ALA A 879 -0.16 -9.60 -23.00
C ALA A 879 1.33 -10.01 -22.91
N ARG A 880 2.09 -9.48 -21.95
CA ARG A 880 3.52 -9.74 -21.73
C ARG A 880 3.86 -10.24 -20.34
N THR A 881 2.92 -10.13 -19.41
CA THR A 881 3.10 -10.52 -18.02
C THR A 881 2.53 -11.92 -17.83
N PRO A 882 3.30 -12.89 -17.30
CA PRO A 882 2.83 -14.26 -17.13
C PRO A 882 1.51 -14.34 -16.36
N ALA A 883 0.62 -15.21 -16.83
CA ALA A 883 -0.55 -15.64 -16.09
C ALA A 883 -0.17 -16.18 -14.71
N PHE A 884 -1.11 -16.17 -13.77
CA PHE A 884 -0.91 -16.72 -12.43
C PHE A 884 -1.83 -17.91 -12.18
N GLU A 885 -1.41 -18.80 -11.29
CA GLU A 885 -2.18 -19.98 -10.90
C GLU A 885 -3.31 -19.60 -9.91
N LEU A 886 -4.51 -20.10 -10.17
CA LEU A 886 -5.63 -20.06 -9.24
C LEU A 886 -5.71 -21.37 -8.45
N ARG A 887 -6.37 -21.34 -7.29
CA ARG A 887 -6.60 -22.56 -6.47
C ARG A 887 -7.55 -23.56 -7.13
N THR A 888 -8.21 -23.15 -8.21
CA THR A 888 -8.93 -24.06 -9.10
C THR A 888 -7.99 -25.03 -9.82
N GLY A 889 -6.67 -24.80 -9.83
CA GLY A 889 -5.69 -25.53 -10.63
C GLY A 889 -5.64 -25.08 -12.10
N CYS A 890 -6.39 -24.04 -12.46
CA CYS A 890 -6.26 -23.34 -13.73
C CYS A 890 -5.57 -21.99 -13.54
N TRP A 891 -5.18 -21.36 -14.63
CA TRP A 891 -4.47 -20.10 -14.65
C TRP A 891 -5.36 -18.99 -15.19
N SER A 892 -5.08 -17.75 -14.80
CA SER A 892 -5.78 -16.54 -15.23
C SER A 892 -4.79 -15.49 -15.74
N SER A 893 -5.23 -14.66 -16.69
CA SER A 893 -4.41 -13.53 -17.16
C SER A 893 -4.00 -12.62 -16.01
N SER A 894 -2.77 -12.10 -16.07
CA SER A 894 -2.17 -11.24 -15.05
C SER A 894 -2.84 -9.87 -14.90
N ASP A 895 -2.52 -9.17 -13.82
CA ASP A 895 -2.90 -7.79 -13.52
C ASP A 895 -1.68 -6.89 -13.17
N PRO A 896 -0.79 -6.61 -14.14
CA PRO A 896 0.45 -5.88 -13.88
C PRO A 896 0.19 -4.48 -13.34
N SER A 897 0.93 -4.08 -12.31
CA SER A 897 0.74 -2.79 -11.61
C SER A 897 1.34 -1.58 -12.33
N ALA A 898 2.24 -1.80 -13.30
CA ALA A 898 2.84 -0.74 -14.11
C ALA A 898 3.17 -1.20 -15.53
N LEU A 899 3.26 -0.23 -16.44
CA LEU A 899 3.81 -0.45 -17.78
C LEU A 899 5.32 -0.76 -17.70
N TYR A 900 5.80 -1.64 -18.58
CA TYR A 900 7.20 -2.12 -18.62
C TYR A 900 7.63 -2.92 -17.37
N CYS A 901 6.70 -3.55 -16.68
CA CYS A 901 6.97 -4.52 -15.62
C CYS A 901 6.23 -5.82 -15.98
N PHE A 902 6.98 -6.88 -16.33
CA PHE A 902 6.43 -8.13 -16.86
C PHE A 902 6.47 -9.29 -15.85
N GLY A 903 6.18 -8.99 -14.59
CA GLY A 903 6.08 -9.97 -13.50
C GLY A 903 5.69 -9.27 -12.18
N PRO A 904 5.56 -10.02 -11.07
CA PRO A 904 5.34 -9.43 -9.75
C PRO A 904 6.45 -8.43 -9.39
N MET A 905 6.09 -7.27 -8.85
CA MET A 905 7.03 -6.18 -8.52
C MET A 905 8.12 -6.64 -7.54
N GLY A 906 7.76 -7.50 -6.58
CA GLY A 906 8.70 -8.09 -5.62
C GLY A 906 9.79 -8.95 -6.26
N GLU A 907 9.50 -9.58 -7.39
CA GLU A 907 10.43 -10.46 -8.11
C GLU A 907 11.24 -9.70 -9.17
N VAL A 908 10.65 -8.66 -9.77
CA VAL A 908 11.32 -7.81 -10.77
C VAL A 908 12.25 -6.80 -10.10
N PHE A 909 11.85 -6.27 -8.94
CA PHE A 909 12.59 -5.27 -8.16
C PHE A 909 12.89 -5.78 -6.73
N PRO A 910 13.66 -6.88 -6.59
CA PRO A 910 13.96 -7.46 -5.29
C PRO A 910 14.80 -6.50 -4.44
N GLY A 911 14.51 -6.42 -3.14
CA GLY A 911 15.25 -5.59 -2.19
C GLY A 911 15.04 -4.07 -2.31
N GLU A 912 14.23 -3.58 -3.26
CA GLU A 912 13.83 -2.17 -3.31
C GLU A 912 12.75 -1.85 -2.26
N ASP A 913 12.65 -0.57 -1.88
CA ASP A 913 11.75 -0.06 -0.83
C ASP A 913 11.84 -0.84 0.52
N GLY A 914 13.06 -1.16 0.95
CA GLY A 914 13.26 -1.95 2.17
C GLY A 914 12.70 -3.38 2.05
N ASN A 915 12.73 -3.94 0.83
CA ASN A 915 12.16 -5.24 0.48
C ASN A 915 10.62 -5.30 0.54
N ARG A 916 9.95 -4.18 0.27
CA ARG A 916 8.48 -4.05 0.25
C ARG A 916 7.91 -3.76 -1.13
N SER A 917 8.70 -3.82 -2.21
CA SER A 917 8.21 -3.58 -3.57
C SER A 917 6.99 -4.44 -3.97
N TRP A 918 6.82 -5.61 -3.37
CA TRP A 918 5.64 -6.48 -3.54
C TRP A 918 4.32 -5.84 -3.09
N CYS A 919 4.31 -4.95 -2.09
CA CYS A 919 3.05 -4.39 -1.57
C CYS A 919 2.34 -3.53 -2.63
N TYR A 920 3.10 -3.00 -3.60
CA TYR A 920 2.56 -2.21 -4.69
C TYR A 920 1.72 -3.02 -5.70
N ASP A 921 1.74 -4.35 -5.65
CA ASP A 921 0.82 -5.19 -6.43
C ASP A 921 -0.55 -5.38 -5.75
N VAL A 922 -0.60 -5.28 -4.42
CA VAL A 922 -1.81 -5.55 -3.62
C VAL A 922 -2.45 -4.30 -3.04
N GLU A 923 -1.68 -3.30 -2.63
CA GLU A 923 -2.19 -2.05 -2.05
C GLU A 923 -2.39 -0.97 -3.10
N LEU A 924 -1.46 -0.87 -4.05
CA LEU A 924 -1.39 0.21 -5.03
C LEU A 924 -1.31 -0.35 -6.47
N GLY A 925 -2.00 -1.47 -6.69
CA GLY A 925 -1.99 -2.24 -7.93
C GLY A 925 -2.99 -1.76 -8.98
N ALA A 926 -3.11 -2.53 -10.08
CA ALA A 926 -3.98 -2.20 -11.20
C ALA A 926 -5.49 -2.24 -10.88
N HIS A 927 -5.89 -2.91 -9.79
CA HIS A 927 -7.28 -2.98 -9.34
C HIS A 927 -7.91 -1.60 -9.06
N HIS A 928 -7.10 -0.56 -8.82
CA HIS A 928 -7.56 0.83 -8.72
C HIS A 928 -8.21 1.37 -10.01
N LEU A 929 -7.94 0.75 -11.17
CA LEU A 929 -8.60 1.09 -12.45
C LEU A 929 -10.11 0.81 -12.44
N ILE A 930 -10.59 -0.06 -11.55
CA ILE A 930 -12.01 -0.42 -11.43
C ILE A 930 -12.81 0.68 -10.71
N PRO A 931 -12.52 1.05 -9.44
CA PRO A 931 -13.32 2.04 -8.72
C PRO A 931 -13.21 3.46 -9.28
N THR A 932 -12.20 3.72 -10.13
CA THR A 932 -12.00 5.00 -10.85
C THR A 932 -12.67 5.01 -12.24
N GLY A 933 -13.40 3.94 -12.59
CA GLY A 933 -14.20 3.89 -13.82
C GLY A 933 -13.42 3.65 -15.12
N VAL A 934 -12.13 3.26 -15.06
CA VAL A 934 -11.35 2.91 -16.27
C VAL A 934 -11.73 1.52 -16.78
N ILE A 935 -11.75 0.53 -15.88
CA ILE A 935 -12.16 -0.86 -16.15
C ILE A 935 -13.58 -1.07 -15.62
N ASP A 936 -14.42 -1.71 -16.42
CA ASP A 936 -15.77 -2.11 -15.99
C ASP A 936 -15.66 -3.17 -14.87
N PRO A 937 -16.27 -2.97 -13.69
CA PRO A 937 -16.23 -3.93 -12.59
C PRO A 937 -16.73 -5.33 -12.96
N HIS A 938 -17.57 -5.48 -14.00
CA HIS A 938 -18.08 -6.77 -14.46
C HIS A 938 -17.30 -7.38 -15.63
N SER A 939 -16.18 -6.79 -16.03
CA SER A 939 -15.36 -7.32 -17.13
C SER A 939 -14.57 -8.57 -16.73
N THR A 940 -14.09 -9.30 -17.74
CA THR A 940 -13.17 -10.45 -17.53
C THR A 940 -11.84 -10.00 -16.93
N GLU A 941 -11.34 -8.81 -17.27
CA GLU A 941 -10.14 -8.25 -16.65
C GLU A 941 -10.34 -7.99 -15.15
N ALA A 942 -11.49 -7.44 -14.76
CA ALA A 942 -11.81 -7.22 -13.35
C ALA A 942 -11.94 -8.55 -12.58
N GLU A 943 -12.58 -9.57 -13.18
CA GLU A 943 -12.67 -10.90 -12.58
C GLU A 943 -11.29 -11.54 -12.36
N ALA A 944 -10.38 -11.41 -13.32
CA ALA A 944 -9.00 -11.90 -13.20
C ALA A 944 -8.26 -11.22 -12.04
N MET A 945 -8.30 -9.88 -11.97
CA MET A 945 -7.68 -9.10 -10.87
C MET A 945 -8.18 -9.55 -9.50
N ILE A 946 -9.50 -9.64 -9.33
CA ILE A 946 -10.12 -10.00 -8.05
C ILE A 946 -9.69 -11.41 -7.63
N ASN A 947 -9.72 -12.37 -8.56
CA ASN A 947 -9.31 -13.73 -8.25
C ASN A 947 -7.81 -13.82 -7.95
N HIS A 948 -6.95 -13.01 -8.56
CA HIS A 948 -5.54 -12.94 -8.16
C HIS A 948 -5.39 -12.47 -6.72
N LEU A 949 -6.09 -11.39 -6.35
CA LEU A 949 -6.05 -10.84 -5.01
C LEU A 949 -6.53 -11.86 -3.97
N GLU A 950 -7.67 -12.51 -4.26
CA GLU A 950 -8.32 -13.47 -3.37
C GLU A 950 -7.59 -14.79 -3.26
N ASP A 951 -7.09 -15.38 -4.34
CA ASP A 951 -6.48 -16.72 -4.29
C ASP A 951 -5.01 -16.66 -3.87
N PHE A 952 -4.33 -15.52 -4.09
CA PHE A 952 -2.88 -15.37 -3.92
C PHE A 952 -2.46 -14.20 -3.01
N GLN A 953 -2.77 -12.95 -3.38
CA GLN A 953 -2.14 -11.78 -2.74
C GLN A 953 -2.50 -11.65 -1.26
N PHE A 954 -3.76 -11.86 -0.89
CA PHE A 954 -4.21 -11.72 0.51
C PHE A 954 -3.65 -12.77 1.47
N PHE A 955 -3.01 -13.82 0.96
CA PHE A 955 -2.38 -14.85 1.79
C PHE A 955 -0.86 -14.78 1.82
N GLN A 956 -0.24 -13.82 1.13
CA GLN A 956 1.19 -13.58 1.30
C GLN A 956 1.50 -13.08 2.71
N SER A 957 2.75 -13.24 3.14
CA SER A 957 3.20 -12.74 4.45
C SER A 957 3.11 -11.22 4.53
N GLY A 958 2.58 -10.72 5.64
CA GLY A 958 2.52 -9.28 5.90
C GLY A 958 3.80 -8.69 6.46
N MET A 959 3.83 -7.36 6.53
CA MET A 959 4.93 -6.64 7.16
C MET A 959 4.89 -6.84 8.68
N GLY A 960 5.78 -7.70 9.19
CA GLY A 960 5.98 -7.94 10.63
C GLY A 960 4.89 -8.77 11.32
N GLU A 961 3.76 -9.03 10.67
CA GLU A 961 2.62 -9.80 11.19
C GLU A 961 1.92 -10.57 10.06
N TYR A 962 1.00 -11.46 10.42
CA TYR A 962 0.21 -12.27 9.46
C TYR A 962 1.10 -13.08 8.50
N PRO A 963 1.89 -14.03 9.02
CA PRO A 963 2.71 -14.88 8.18
C PRO A 963 1.83 -15.74 7.25
N ARG A 964 2.36 -16.06 6.07
CA ARG A 964 1.65 -16.82 5.03
C ARG A 964 0.99 -18.09 5.58
N GLU A 965 1.67 -18.83 6.44
CA GLU A 965 1.18 -20.08 7.03
C GLU A 965 -0.09 -19.85 7.86
N ARG A 966 -0.13 -18.76 8.64
CA ARG A 966 -1.31 -18.36 9.43
C ARG A 966 -2.46 -17.97 8.49
N ASN A 967 -2.17 -17.16 7.47
CA ASN A 967 -3.17 -16.71 6.49
C ASN A 967 -3.78 -17.88 5.71
N GLU A 968 -2.97 -18.86 5.34
CA GLU A 968 -3.39 -20.09 4.65
C GLU A 968 -4.25 -21.01 5.52
N ALA A 969 -4.01 -21.04 6.82
CA ALA A 969 -4.76 -21.86 7.77
C ALA A 969 -6.17 -21.32 8.03
N ASP A 970 -6.37 -20.00 7.96
CA ASP A 970 -7.65 -19.34 8.19
C ASP A 970 -8.00 -18.34 7.07
N ARG A 971 -8.33 -18.90 5.90
CA ARG A 971 -8.54 -18.11 4.68
C ARG A 971 -9.78 -17.20 4.71
N PHE A 972 -10.77 -17.54 5.52
CA PHE A 972 -11.99 -16.74 5.60
C PHE A 972 -11.76 -15.49 6.45
N ASN A 973 -11.14 -15.63 7.64
CA ASN A 973 -10.92 -14.48 8.51
C ASN A 973 -9.66 -13.67 8.13
N LEU A 974 -8.66 -14.30 7.52
CA LEU A 974 -7.41 -13.63 7.13
C LEU A 974 -7.36 -13.29 5.62
N GLY A 975 -8.44 -13.52 4.88
CA GLY A 975 -8.61 -13.11 3.49
C GLY A 975 -9.33 -11.77 3.34
N GLY A 976 -9.27 -11.19 2.13
CA GLY A 976 -10.04 -10.00 1.77
C GLY A 976 -9.46 -8.65 2.19
N PHE A 977 -8.18 -8.60 2.60
CA PHE A 977 -7.47 -7.36 2.94
C PHE A 977 -5.94 -7.49 2.72
N ALA A 978 -5.29 -6.39 2.38
CA ALA A 978 -3.85 -6.30 2.17
C ALA A 978 -3.04 -6.36 3.48
N LYS A 979 -1.77 -6.75 3.40
CA LYS A 979 -0.94 -7.12 4.55
C LYS A 979 0.15 -6.11 4.93
N VAL A 980 -0.07 -4.81 4.66
CA VAL A 980 0.68 -3.70 5.26
C VAL A 980 -0.27 -2.59 5.72
N GLN A 981 -1.08 -2.08 4.80
CA GLN A 981 -2.11 -1.05 4.96
C GLN A 981 -3.39 -1.50 4.23
N PRO A 982 -4.37 -2.09 4.93
CA PRO A 982 -5.49 -2.81 4.31
C PRO A 982 -6.40 -1.91 3.47
N TYR A 983 -6.52 -0.61 3.81
CA TYR A 983 -7.46 0.27 3.12
C TYR A 983 -6.94 0.82 1.79
N TYR A 984 -5.64 0.70 1.48
CA TYR A 984 -5.12 1.06 0.16
C TYR A 984 -5.67 0.18 -0.98
N CYS A 985 -5.91 -1.11 -0.74
CA CYS A 985 -6.28 -2.10 -1.77
C CYS A 985 -7.66 -1.86 -2.44
N ARG A 986 -8.54 -1.01 -1.88
CA ARG A 986 -9.88 -0.69 -2.43
C ARG A 986 -10.78 -1.88 -2.86
N ILE A 987 -10.45 -3.12 -2.48
CA ILE A 987 -11.15 -4.32 -2.95
C ILE A 987 -12.62 -4.36 -2.50
N ALA A 988 -12.92 -3.82 -1.32
CA ALA A 988 -14.30 -3.68 -0.84
C ALA A 988 -15.15 -2.83 -1.80
N ASP A 989 -14.59 -1.76 -2.37
CA ASP A 989 -15.32 -0.93 -3.32
C ASP A 989 -15.57 -1.66 -4.64
N VAL A 990 -14.63 -2.51 -5.06
CA VAL A 990 -14.81 -3.38 -6.23
C VAL A 990 -15.95 -4.38 -6.00
N TYR A 991 -16.02 -5.00 -4.81
CA TYR A 991 -17.15 -5.86 -4.45
C TYR A 991 -18.47 -5.09 -4.42
N ALA A 992 -18.47 -3.87 -3.91
CA ALA A 992 -19.67 -3.04 -3.87
C ALA A 992 -20.18 -2.67 -5.28
N LEU A 993 -19.27 -2.32 -6.20
CA LEU A 993 -19.59 -2.03 -7.60
C LEU A 993 -20.15 -3.24 -8.34
N ARG A 994 -19.71 -4.45 -7.95
CA ARG A 994 -20.18 -5.72 -8.53
C ARG A 994 -21.42 -6.31 -7.86
N ASP A 995 -21.92 -5.67 -6.81
CA ASP A 995 -23.01 -6.19 -5.98
C ASP A 995 -22.69 -7.52 -5.27
N GLU A 996 -21.42 -7.77 -4.94
CA GLU A 996 -20.93 -8.98 -4.28
C GLU A 996 -21.07 -8.84 -2.75
N VAL A 997 -22.27 -9.18 -2.24
CA VAL A 997 -22.66 -8.89 -0.84
C VAL A 997 -21.75 -9.52 0.20
N LYS A 998 -21.56 -10.85 0.15
CA LYS A 998 -20.77 -11.55 1.17
C LYS A 998 -19.27 -11.22 1.09
N PRO A 999 -18.65 -11.15 -0.10
CA PRO A 999 -17.27 -10.67 -0.22
C PRO A 999 -17.06 -9.26 0.35
N PHE A 1000 -17.99 -8.32 0.08
CA PHE A 1000 -17.96 -6.98 0.68
C PHE A 1000 -17.98 -7.05 2.21
N ILE A 1001 -18.96 -7.77 2.78
CA ILE A 1001 -19.13 -7.88 4.25
C ILE A 1001 -17.88 -8.48 4.90
N ARG A 1002 -17.33 -9.55 4.32
CA ARG A 1002 -16.11 -10.19 4.82
C ARG A 1002 -14.91 -9.24 4.77
N SER A 1003 -14.66 -8.59 3.64
CA SER A 1003 -13.55 -7.63 3.51
C SER A 1003 -13.70 -6.42 4.45
N TYR A 1004 -14.90 -5.87 4.59
CA TYR A 1004 -15.18 -4.76 5.51
C TYR A 1004 -14.89 -5.15 6.97
N PHE A 1005 -15.42 -6.28 7.45
CA PHE A 1005 -15.18 -6.69 8.83
C PHE A 1005 -13.75 -7.16 9.09
N ASN A 1006 -13.11 -7.88 8.15
CA ASN A 1006 -11.75 -8.37 8.36
C ASN A 1006 -10.72 -7.24 8.38
N ALA A 1007 -10.94 -6.13 7.68
CA ALA A 1007 -9.99 -5.02 7.65
C ALA A 1007 -9.94 -4.24 8.98
N ILE A 1008 -11.06 -4.07 9.68
CA ILE A 1008 -11.17 -3.21 10.87
C ILE A 1008 -10.19 -3.62 12.00
N PRO A 1009 -10.16 -4.89 12.47
CA PRO A 1009 -9.36 -5.29 13.62
C PRO A 1009 -7.85 -5.26 13.36
N THR A 1010 -7.43 -5.19 12.09
CA THR A 1010 -6.01 -5.29 11.71
C THR A 1010 -5.17 -4.10 12.17
N LEU A 1011 -5.82 -2.98 12.49
CA LEU A 1011 -5.17 -1.73 12.91
C LEU A 1011 -5.90 -1.04 14.07
N LEU A 1012 -7.10 -1.51 14.46
CA LEU A 1012 -7.94 -0.90 15.48
C LEU A 1012 -7.38 -1.11 16.90
N SER A 1013 -7.24 -0.03 17.66
CA SER A 1013 -7.11 -0.06 19.12
C SER A 1013 -8.48 -0.23 19.77
N ARG A 1014 -8.67 -1.22 20.64
CA ARG A 1014 -9.90 -1.43 21.42
C ARG A 1014 -10.02 -0.46 22.59
N GLU A 1015 -8.91 0.07 23.08
CA GLU A 1015 -8.89 1.00 24.22
C GLU A 1015 -9.34 2.42 23.85
N ILE A 1016 -8.90 2.91 22.68
CA ILE A 1016 -9.10 4.31 22.25
C ILE A 1016 -9.76 4.45 20.87
N LEU A 1017 -10.10 3.33 20.21
CA LEU A 1017 -10.87 3.28 18.96
C LEU A 1017 -10.23 4.04 17.79
N SER A 1018 -8.90 4.12 17.75
CA SER A 1018 -8.13 4.69 16.65
C SER A 1018 -7.45 3.60 15.83
N PHE A 1019 -7.00 3.96 14.63
CA PHE A 1019 -6.30 3.05 13.72
C PHE A 1019 -4.80 3.36 13.71
N TRP A 1020 -3.97 2.33 13.71
CA TRP A 1020 -2.53 2.43 13.43
C TRP A 1020 -2.27 2.57 11.92
N GLU A 1021 -1.07 3.02 11.56
CA GLU A 1021 -0.63 3.00 10.16
C GLU A 1021 -0.21 1.59 9.71
N HIS A 1022 0.59 0.91 10.51
CA HIS A 1022 1.08 -0.42 10.20
C HIS A 1022 0.81 -1.39 11.34
N PHE A 1023 0.90 -2.67 11.03
CA PHE A 1023 0.82 -3.73 12.03
C PHE A 1023 1.91 -3.58 13.09
N HIS A 1024 1.67 -4.17 14.28
CA HIS A 1024 2.62 -4.15 15.39
C HIS A 1024 2.97 -2.75 15.94
N ASN A 1025 2.08 -1.77 15.79
CA ASN A 1025 2.24 -0.38 16.27
C ASN A 1025 3.44 0.37 15.68
N ILE A 1026 3.79 0.05 14.44
CA ILE A 1026 4.91 0.70 13.74
C ILE A 1026 4.41 1.98 13.04
N ALA A 1027 5.30 2.96 12.96
CA ALA A 1027 5.08 4.25 12.31
C ALA A 1027 4.05 5.16 13.01
N ALA A 1028 3.02 5.67 12.32
CA ALA A 1028 2.07 6.65 12.89
C ALA A 1028 0.92 6.00 13.68
N TRP A 1029 0.46 6.70 14.73
CA TRP A 1029 -0.77 6.36 15.45
C TRP A 1029 -1.90 7.32 15.12
N ASN A 1030 -3.13 6.82 15.25
CA ASN A 1030 -4.32 7.47 14.71
C ASN A 1030 -4.10 7.88 13.24
N LYS A 1031 -3.77 6.91 12.38
CA LYS A 1031 -3.60 7.10 10.94
C LYS A 1031 -4.98 7.33 10.31
N THR A 1032 -5.36 8.60 10.23
CA THR A 1032 -6.68 9.02 9.75
C THR A 1032 -6.89 8.73 8.28
N HIS A 1033 -5.84 8.47 7.49
CA HIS A 1033 -5.99 7.91 6.14
C HIS A 1033 -6.81 6.61 6.13
N GLU A 1034 -6.43 5.64 6.98
CA GLU A 1034 -7.14 4.36 7.13
C GLU A 1034 -8.57 4.62 7.63
N THR A 1035 -8.71 5.52 8.61
CA THR A 1035 -10.02 5.94 9.15
C THR A 1035 -10.93 6.56 8.08
N GLY A 1036 -10.40 7.39 7.18
CA GLY A 1036 -11.17 8.01 6.11
C GLY A 1036 -11.76 6.99 5.15
N TRP A 1037 -10.97 5.99 4.77
CA TRP A 1037 -11.47 4.87 3.96
C TRP A 1037 -12.46 3.99 4.70
N PHE A 1038 -12.21 3.69 5.97
CA PHE A 1038 -13.16 2.97 6.82
C PHE A 1038 -14.53 3.67 6.87
N LEU A 1039 -14.56 5.00 7.08
CA LEU A 1039 -15.80 5.77 7.10
C LEU A 1039 -16.51 5.77 5.73
N SER A 1040 -15.74 5.89 4.65
CA SER A 1040 -16.26 5.81 3.28
C SER A 1040 -16.93 4.45 3.00
N GLN A 1041 -16.26 3.34 3.35
CA GLN A 1041 -16.80 1.98 3.21
C GLN A 1041 -17.97 1.72 4.17
N THR A 1042 -17.96 2.33 5.35
CA THR A 1042 -19.08 2.29 6.30
C THR A 1042 -20.33 2.93 5.69
N ARG A 1043 -20.21 4.05 4.97
CA ARG A 1043 -21.36 4.58 4.21
C ARG A 1043 -21.82 3.56 3.18
N THR A 1044 -20.90 3.01 2.38
CA THR A 1044 -21.21 2.00 1.33
C THR A 1044 -21.99 0.80 1.88
N MET A 1045 -21.64 0.31 3.09
CA MET A 1045 -22.37 -0.76 3.79
C MET A 1045 -23.87 -0.46 3.90
N PHE A 1046 -24.22 0.79 4.21
CA PHE A 1046 -25.59 1.21 4.51
C PHE A 1046 -26.31 1.85 3.33
N LEU A 1047 -25.59 2.46 2.39
CA LEU A 1047 -26.17 3.06 1.18
C LEU A 1047 -25.10 3.37 0.12
N MET A 1048 -25.53 3.39 -1.13
CA MET A 1048 -24.71 3.87 -2.25
C MET A 1048 -25.57 4.32 -3.42
N GLU A 1049 -24.98 5.07 -4.33
CA GLU A 1049 -25.59 5.48 -5.60
C GLU A 1049 -25.12 4.57 -6.74
N ARG A 1050 -26.04 4.17 -7.61
CA ARG A 1050 -25.73 3.44 -8.85
C ARG A 1050 -26.45 4.12 -10.01
N GLY A 1051 -25.76 5.01 -10.71
CA GLY A 1051 -26.38 5.89 -11.70
C GLY A 1051 -27.50 6.72 -11.07
N GLY A 1052 -28.70 6.68 -11.66
CA GLY A 1052 -29.89 7.38 -11.14
C GLY A 1052 -30.56 6.71 -9.93
N GLU A 1053 -30.04 5.58 -9.43
CA GLU A 1053 -30.65 4.81 -8.34
C GLU A 1053 -29.99 5.08 -6.99
N LEU A 1054 -30.80 5.17 -5.93
CA LEU A 1054 -30.34 5.16 -4.54
C LEU A 1054 -30.53 3.77 -3.93
N TRP A 1055 -29.44 3.11 -3.59
CA TRP A 1055 -29.46 1.81 -2.94
C TRP A 1055 -29.39 1.97 -1.42
N LEU A 1056 -30.33 1.35 -0.70
CA LEU A 1056 -30.42 1.36 0.76
C LEU A 1056 -30.22 -0.05 1.31
N ALA A 1057 -29.46 -0.15 2.39
CA ALA A 1057 -29.01 -1.40 3.00
C ALA A 1057 -28.38 -2.41 2.02
N PRO A 1058 -27.56 -1.98 1.03
CA PRO A 1058 -27.06 -2.86 -0.02
C PRO A 1058 -26.18 -3.99 0.54
N PHE A 1059 -25.50 -3.78 1.67
CA PHE A 1059 -24.61 -4.77 2.25
C PHE A 1059 -24.85 -5.05 3.73
N VAL A 1060 -25.95 -4.54 4.31
CA VAL A 1060 -26.32 -4.82 5.70
C VAL A 1060 -26.30 -6.34 5.93
N THR A 1061 -25.52 -6.76 6.92
CA THR A 1061 -25.39 -8.17 7.26
C THR A 1061 -26.70 -8.72 7.80
N ASN A 1062 -27.01 -9.95 7.41
CA ASN A 1062 -28.20 -10.65 7.90
C ASN A 1062 -28.13 -10.90 9.43
N ASN A 1063 -26.94 -10.87 10.04
CA ASN A 1063 -26.72 -10.95 11.48
C ASN A 1063 -27.31 -9.77 12.25
N TRP A 1064 -27.51 -8.62 11.60
CA TRP A 1064 -28.16 -7.44 12.19
C TRP A 1064 -29.68 -7.42 12.00
N LEU A 1065 -30.23 -8.46 11.40
CA LEU A 1065 -31.66 -8.60 11.12
C LEU A 1065 -32.28 -9.80 11.85
N MET A 1066 -31.62 -10.33 12.89
CA MET A 1066 -32.23 -11.34 13.77
C MET A 1066 -33.49 -10.79 14.45
N ASP A 1067 -34.37 -11.67 14.93
CA ASP A 1067 -35.64 -11.26 15.51
C ASP A 1067 -35.48 -10.22 16.63
N GLY A 1068 -36.22 -9.12 16.53
CA GLY A 1068 -36.17 -8.00 17.48
C GLY A 1068 -35.01 -7.02 17.28
N MET A 1069 -34.12 -7.25 16.30
CA MET A 1069 -33.07 -6.29 15.96
C MET A 1069 -33.57 -5.17 15.05
N GLU A 1070 -32.89 -4.02 15.12
CA GLU A 1070 -33.16 -2.83 14.32
C GLU A 1070 -31.86 -2.26 13.76
N VAL A 1071 -31.89 -1.87 12.48
CA VAL A 1071 -30.86 -1.05 11.84
C VAL A 1071 -31.50 0.28 11.48
N SER A 1072 -30.92 1.39 11.95
CA SER A 1072 -31.43 2.74 11.71
C SER A 1072 -30.32 3.66 11.25
N ILE A 1073 -30.55 4.31 10.11
CA ILE A 1073 -29.65 5.27 9.49
C ILE A 1073 -30.40 6.60 9.36
N GLU A 1074 -29.85 7.65 9.94
CA GLU A 1074 -30.44 9.00 9.90
C GLU A 1074 -29.44 9.99 9.31
N ASN A 1075 -29.96 10.98 8.58
CA ASN A 1075 -29.21 12.10 8.02
C ASN A 1075 -28.04 11.65 7.12
N ALA A 1076 -28.21 10.56 6.39
CA ALA A 1076 -27.18 10.05 5.50
C ALA A 1076 -27.10 10.90 4.23
N PRO A 1077 -25.94 11.50 3.90
CA PRO A 1077 -25.82 12.32 2.70
C PRO A 1077 -25.83 11.44 1.44
N THR A 1078 -26.55 11.89 0.41
CA THR A 1078 -26.59 11.27 -0.92
C THR A 1078 -26.55 12.32 -2.01
N HIS A 1079 -26.26 11.92 -3.25
CA HIS A 1079 -26.33 12.82 -4.41
C HIS A 1079 -27.70 13.49 -4.53
N PHE A 1080 -28.75 12.81 -4.05
CA PHE A 1080 -30.16 13.22 -4.13
C PHE A 1080 -30.62 14.11 -2.96
N GLY A 1081 -29.77 14.29 -1.94
CA GLY A 1081 -30.09 14.91 -0.65
C GLY A 1081 -30.03 13.91 0.52
N PRO A 1082 -30.20 14.35 1.78
CA PRO A 1082 -30.15 13.44 2.92
C PRO A 1082 -31.31 12.43 2.89
N VAL A 1083 -31.05 11.21 3.35
CA VAL A 1083 -32.05 10.13 3.49
C VAL A 1083 -32.01 9.56 4.90
N ASP A 1084 -33.18 9.18 5.42
CA ASP A 1084 -33.30 8.38 6.64
C ASP A 1084 -33.97 7.05 6.30
N TYR A 1085 -33.52 5.96 6.91
CA TYR A 1085 -34.27 4.71 6.86
C TYR A 1085 -34.06 3.83 8.10
N ARG A 1086 -35.04 2.97 8.35
CA ARG A 1086 -35.00 1.98 9.43
C ARG A 1086 -35.46 0.63 8.93
N LEU A 1087 -34.82 -0.44 9.41
CA LEU A 1087 -35.20 -1.84 9.23
C LEU A 1087 -35.51 -2.43 10.60
N ILE A 1088 -36.72 -2.95 10.78
CA ILE A 1088 -37.19 -3.51 12.05
C ILE A 1088 -37.51 -4.99 11.82
N SER A 1089 -36.72 -5.88 12.40
CA SER A 1089 -36.87 -7.31 12.20
C SER A 1089 -37.88 -7.92 13.16
N SER A 1090 -38.86 -8.62 12.61
CA SER A 1090 -39.85 -9.43 13.35
C SER A 1090 -39.96 -10.81 12.70
N VAL A 1091 -38.82 -11.41 12.35
CA VAL A 1091 -38.75 -12.65 11.58
C VAL A 1091 -39.38 -13.86 12.29
N ASN A 1092 -39.51 -13.87 13.62
CA ASN A 1092 -40.32 -14.88 14.33
C ASN A 1092 -41.82 -14.75 14.03
N GLN A 1093 -42.27 -13.56 13.62
CA GLN A 1093 -43.62 -13.30 13.12
C GLN A 1093 -43.69 -13.37 11.58
N GLY A 1094 -42.56 -13.68 10.91
CA GLY A 1094 -42.47 -13.91 9.47
C GLY A 1094 -42.28 -12.66 8.60
N PHE A 1095 -41.91 -11.50 9.17
CA PHE A 1095 -41.73 -10.28 8.39
C PHE A 1095 -40.60 -9.36 8.89
N ILE A 1096 -40.14 -8.46 8.01
CA ILE A 1096 -39.27 -7.32 8.32
C ILE A 1096 -39.96 -6.06 7.78
N ASP A 1097 -40.05 -5.02 8.60
CA ASP A 1097 -40.58 -3.71 8.20
C ASP A 1097 -39.44 -2.74 7.87
N ALA A 1098 -39.64 -1.89 6.87
CA ALA A 1098 -38.77 -0.76 6.56
C ALA A 1098 -39.55 0.56 6.54
N ILE A 1099 -38.94 1.62 7.03
CA ILE A 1099 -39.47 2.99 6.99
C ILE A 1099 -38.40 3.86 6.35
N ILE A 1100 -38.72 4.54 5.26
CA ILE A 1100 -37.76 5.37 4.50
C ILE A 1100 -38.31 6.79 4.41
N GLU A 1101 -37.52 7.77 4.83
CA GLU A 1101 -37.74 9.19 4.50
C GLU A 1101 -36.89 9.53 3.27
N PRO A 1102 -37.49 9.56 2.07
CA PRO A 1102 -36.74 9.70 0.83
C PRO A 1102 -36.11 11.10 0.70
N PRO A 1103 -34.98 11.20 -0.04
CA PRO A 1103 -34.31 12.47 -0.26
C PRO A 1103 -35.15 13.43 -1.11
N LYS A 1104 -35.07 14.73 -0.82
CA LYS A 1104 -35.97 15.77 -1.38
C LYS A 1104 -35.31 16.79 -2.32
N ARG A 1105 -33.98 16.88 -2.35
CA ARG A 1105 -33.27 17.94 -3.11
C ARG A 1105 -33.38 17.70 -4.61
N ASN A 1106 -33.02 16.50 -5.06
CA ASN A 1106 -33.10 16.03 -6.43
C ASN A 1106 -33.46 14.55 -6.38
N PRO A 1107 -34.76 14.17 -6.40
CA PRO A 1107 -35.17 12.78 -6.17
C PRO A 1107 -34.52 11.79 -7.14
N PRO A 1108 -34.17 10.57 -6.69
CA PRO A 1108 -33.60 9.54 -7.56
C PRO A 1108 -34.62 9.05 -8.58
N GLU A 1109 -34.18 8.32 -9.61
CA GLU A 1109 -35.08 7.63 -10.53
C GLU A 1109 -35.82 6.47 -9.82
N SER A 1110 -35.11 5.78 -8.93
CA SER A 1110 -35.69 4.77 -8.04
C SER A 1110 -34.88 4.59 -6.76
N ILE A 1111 -35.55 4.11 -5.70
CA ILE A 1111 -34.89 3.66 -4.47
C ILE A 1111 -34.88 2.13 -4.49
N VAL A 1112 -33.70 1.52 -4.37
CA VAL A 1112 -33.53 0.07 -4.29
C VAL A 1112 -33.22 -0.31 -2.85
N LEU A 1113 -34.18 -0.93 -2.17
CA LEU A 1113 -34.03 -1.41 -0.80
C LEU A 1113 -33.66 -2.89 -0.82
N ARG A 1114 -32.55 -3.29 -0.20
CA ARG A 1114 -32.24 -4.71 0.05
C ARG A 1114 -32.67 -5.10 1.47
N VAL A 1115 -33.43 -6.18 1.59
CA VAL A 1115 -33.87 -6.72 2.88
C VAL A 1115 -33.60 -8.22 2.90
N ARG A 1116 -32.65 -8.64 3.72
CA ARG A 1116 -32.14 -10.02 3.75
C ARG A 1116 -32.67 -10.74 4.99
N HIS A 1117 -33.22 -11.95 4.82
CA HIS A 1117 -33.63 -12.74 5.98
C HIS A 1117 -32.41 -13.39 6.65
N PRO A 1118 -32.30 -13.42 8.00
CA PRO A 1118 -31.16 -14.03 8.71
C PRO A 1118 -30.84 -15.47 8.29
N GLU A 1119 -31.87 -16.29 8.12
CA GLU A 1119 -31.75 -17.69 7.66
C GLU A 1119 -31.78 -17.85 6.12
N GLY A 1120 -31.69 -16.77 5.34
CA GLY A 1120 -31.71 -16.82 3.87
C GLY A 1120 -33.04 -17.26 3.25
N LYS A 1121 -34.17 -17.06 3.95
CA LYS A 1121 -35.51 -17.35 3.39
C LYS A 1121 -35.82 -16.34 2.27
N PRO A 1122 -36.41 -16.79 1.15
CA PRO A 1122 -36.75 -15.90 0.04
C PRO A 1122 -37.96 -15.02 0.37
N ILE A 1123 -37.98 -13.82 -0.18
CA ILE A 1123 -39.14 -12.91 -0.09
C ILE A 1123 -40.38 -13.56 -0.72
N LYS A 1124 -41.47 -13.68 0.06
CA LYS A 1124 -42.76 -14.19 -0.44
C LYS A 1124 -43.62 -13.07 -1.02
N THR A 1125 -43.83 -12.02 -0.23
CA THR A 1125 -44.71 -10.88 -0.54
C THR A 1125 -44.12 -9.58 0.01
N VAL A 1126 -44.39 -8.47 -0.70
CA VAL A 1126 -44.00 -7.12 -0.27
C VAL A 1126 -45.24 -6.23 -0.30
N ARG A 1127 -45.43 -5.42 0.74
CA ARG A 1127 -46.44 -4.36 0.77
C ARG A 1127 -45.78 -3.00 0.93
N VAL A 1128 -46.25 -2.00 0.18
CA VAL A 1128 -45.83 -0.61 0.30
C VAL A 1128 -47.05 0.23 0.70
N GLY A 1129 -47.06 0.71 1.94
CA GLY A 1129 -48.28 1.16 2.61
C GLY A 1129 -49.32 0.04 2.64
N ASP A 1130 -50.54 0.33 2.19
CA ASP A 1130 -51.64 -0.64 2.13
C ASP A 1130 -51.71 -1.43 0.81
N ARG A 1131 -50.69 -1.35 -0.06
CA ARG A 1131 -50.72 -1.93 -1.42
C ARG A 1131 -49.74 -3.09 -1.56
N ASP A 1132 -50.18 -4.16 -2.21
CA ASP A 1132 -49.29 -5.21 -2.69
C ASP A 1132 -48.31 -4.65 -3.72
N TRP A 1133 -47.03 -4.95 -3.54
CA TRP A 1133 -45.94 -4.47 -4.39
C TRP A 1133 -45.33 -5.63 -5.16
N LYS A 1134 -45.11 -5.43 -6.47
CA LYS A 1134 -44.67 -6.49 -7.40
C LYS A 1134 -43.23 -6.34 -7.89
N ASP A 1135 -42.64 -5.17 -7.70
CA ASP A 1135 -41.30 -4.86 -8.19
C ASP A 1135 -40.26 -5.20 -7.11
N PHE A 1136 -40.02 -6.51 -6.93
CA PHE A 1136 -39.00 -7.05 -6.04
C PHE A 1136 -38.37 -8.32 -6.65
N ASP A 1137 -37.10 -8.54 -6.34
CA ASP A 1137 -36.30 -9.67 -6.78
C ASP A 1137 -36.03 -10.61 -5.60
N ARG A 1138 -36.39 -11.89 -5.76
CA ARG A 1138 -36.26 -12.91 -4.70
C ARG A 1138 -34.83 -13.43 -4.56
N GLU A 1139 -34.07 -13.44 -5.65
CA GLU A 1139 -32.69 -13.94 -5.66
C GLU A 1139 -31.73 -12.86 -5.16
N LYS A 1140 -31.97 -11.60 -5.55
CA LYS A 1140 -31.15 -10.45 -5.12
C LYS A 1140 -31.59 -9.84 -3.79
N GLU A 1141 -32.74 -10.28 -3.28
CA GLU A 1141 -33.36 -9.77 -2.03
C GLU A 1141 -33.64 -8.25 -2.08
N THR A 1142 -33.91 -7.71 -3.27
CA THR A 1142 -34.10 -6.27 -3.51
C THR A 1142 -35.54 -5.90 -3.83
N ILE A 1143 -35.92 -4.69 -3.45
CA ILE A 1143 -37.24 -4.10 -3.68
C ILE A 1143 -37.02 -2.74 -4.33
N ARG A 1144 -37.59 -2.54 -5.51
CA ARG A 1144 -37.48 -1.27 -6.23
C ARG A 1144 -38.71 -0.41 -5.94
N LEU A 1145 -38.47 0.79 -5.43
CA LEU A 1145 -39.48 1.70 -4.91
C LEU A 1145 -39.49 2.99 -5.73
N THR A 1146 -40.69 3.55 -5.93
CA THR A 1146 -40.85 4.87 -6.51
C THR A 1146 -40.62 5.94 -5.43
N PRO A 1147 -39.71 6.90 -5.63
CA PRO A 1147 -39.49 7.97 -4.66
C PRO A 1147 -40.70 8.90 -4.59
N GLY A 1148 -40.89 9.56 -3.45
CA GLY A 1148 -42.00 10.48 -3.22
C GLY A 1148 -41.68 11.50 -2.12
N GLU A 1149 -42.61 12.41 -1.82
CA GLU A 1149 -42.40 13.44 -0.79
C GLU A 1149 -42.68 12.97 0.65
N LYS A 1150 -43.32 11.80 0.79
CA LYS A 1150 -43.76 11.23 2.06
C LYS A 1150 -42.93 10.00 2.41
N ALA A 1151 -42.89 9.69 3.70
CA ALA A 1151 -42.36 8.44 4.22
C ALA A 1151 -42.93 7.22 3.47
N ILE A 1152 -42.04 6.29 3.11
CA ILE A 1152 -42.38 5.03 2.47
C ILE A 1152 -42.31 3.93 3.54
N HIS A 1153 -43.44 3.28 3.79
CA HIS A 1153 -43.51 2.12 4.68
C HIS A 1153 -43.53 0.84 3.84
N VAL A 1154 -42.59 -0.06 4.07
CA VAL A 1154 -42.46 -1.33 3.35
C VAL A 1154 -42.56 -2.47 4.35
N ARG A 1155 -43.36 -3.49 4.07
CA ARG A 1155 -43.38 -4.76 4.82
C ARG A 1155 -42.97 -5.89 3.90
N VAL A 1156 -41.97 -6.66 4.31
CA VAL A 1156 -41.42 -7.81 3.57
C VAL A 1156 -41.74 -9.08 4.35
N GLU A 1157 -42.51 -9.99 3.75
CA GLU A 1157 -42.95 -11.25 4.38
C GLU A 1157 -42.19 -12.45 3.76
N TYR A 1158 -41.82 -13.44 4.60
CA TYR A 1158 -40.94 -14.57 4.27
C TYR A 1158 -41.54 -15.95 4.47
#